data_AF-A0A521CF21-F1
#
_entry.id   AF-A0A521CF21-F1
#
_cell.length_a   1.000
_cell.length_b   1.000
_cell.length_c   1.000
_cell.angle_alpha   90.00
_cell.angle_beta   90.00
_cell.angle_gamma   90.00
#
_symmetry.space_group_name_H-M   'P 1'
#
loop_
_entity.id
_entity.type
_entity.pdbx_description
1 polymer ?
#
loop_
_entity_poly.entity_id
_entity_poly.type
_entity_poly.pdbx_seq_one_letter_code
_entity_poly.pdbx_strand_id
1 'polypeptide(L)'
;MSVSTKLPFKLIYALDVHPQFGHLLKPFVVQCNEDGNLGFAFKSVTTGNMNDFEINMDDLDRELIGLSELMDPQAVYKKFSDKSTRNIQQFIDKYYVKGKLDKALDPIRTFVRQHTDKLRKRFLELAKSKHVCEFSKEGPPMWKQLNYATAQAELGYFFSRNAEGLCYQVQVFFNQQPVSVTNNGSSLFCLEPVILIAGEMIYSFDENSDGKKLQPFLTRDVIIIPKEREADYFEKFIKPMVAANEVHAAGFDIISETSMPSAVLHIAEEKPSTQQNIFDTARASVTEGLMVFELKFLYGRFTFRSGLGGNTVKLITENDHYTFYKVSRNEIIESDINSWFTSSGLALAGHKIAWPRKKAFDWLSRNYAALKANGVIVKQPEGTSDEAKHYFIGEAKIDLQVSENRDWFDVKAVVRFGEFEIPFISIYQKIKQGKHELVLPNGETAIIPDTWFEHYSGLLNFVQEQEGDVLLLKKHHLALAQELQKNKLLKLNISEKLEQLRNIDQLKEYDLPAGFIGELRPYQKAGYNWMRFLNEFDLGGCLADDMGLGKTVQTLALLQWQKEYMPGHKSLLVLPKSLIYNWHLEARRFAPELKIVVHAGSDRAKTNRHFSKADIVITSYPVLRQDLDLFRSFYFNYIVLDEAQAIKNPSSTIAQSVMELQGKHRLILTGTPVENSTMDLWSQMNFINQGLLGTQTWFKKEYTQAIEKNADENRAIRLHAMVKPFVLRRLKSQVAADLPEKTINIHYCAMSSDQEEIYERMKAQCRRLILEELEEGKSKFQLLEGLMRLRQIANHPQLADKKYDGLSGKLDEVKDMLQTVTDEKNKVLVFSQFVNHLQLVRTFLEEQCISYCYLDGSTENRQEQVDRFQNDETVKVFLISLKAGGTGLNLTRAGYVFLLDPWWNPAAEAQAIDRAHRIGQKNTVMVYKFITKDTVEEKILALQDSKTRLAQSLITAEEGFVKSLSKEDIESLLS
;
A
#
# COMPACT_ATOMS: atom_id res chain seq x y z
N MET A 1 -68.29 21.47 -43.15
CA MET A 1 -67.74 22.10 -44.37
C MET A 1 -66.26 21.77 -44.41
N SER A 2 -65.84 20.84 -45.26
CA SER A 2 -64.43 20.45 -45.40
C SER A 2 -63.71 21.43 -46.33
N VAL A 3 -62.50 21.86 -45.93
CA VAL A 3 -61.59 22.66 -46.78
C VAL A 3 -61.33 21.90 -48.09
N SER A 4 -61.39 22.59 -49.22
CA SER A 4 -61.08 22.03 -50.54
C SER A 4 -59.63 22.32 -50.90
N THR A 5 -58.87 21.30 -51.26
CA THR A 5 -57.47 21.43 -51.67
C THR A 5 -57.29 22.14 -53.02
N LYS A 6 -58.38 22.36 -53.77
CA LYS A 6 -58.37 23.02 -55.09
C LYS A 6 -58.58 24.55 -55.02
N LEU A 7 -58.90 25.10 -53.86
CA LEU A 7 -59.16 26.53 -53.65
C LEU A 7 -58.09 27.11 -52.70
N PRO A 8 -57.76 28.41 -52.75
CA PRO A 8 -56.71 28.99 -51.90
C PRO A 8 -57.08 28.98 -50.41
N PHE A 9 -56.15 28.59 -49.55
CA PHE A 9 -56.32 28.52 -48.10
C PHE A 9 -55.03 28.95 -47.38
N LYS A 10 -55.13 29.35 -46.09
CA LYS A 10 -53.99 29.84 -45.27
C LYS A 10 -53.86 29.04 -43.97
N LEU A 11 -52.62 28.84 -43.52
CA LEU A 11 -52.29 28.24 -42.23
C LEU A 11 -52.29 29.33 -41.14
N ILE A 12 -52.98 29.05 -40.04
CA ILE A 12 -53.07 29.93 -38.86
C ILE A 12 -52.84 29.10 -37.61
N TYR A 13 -52.44 29.76 -36.52
CA TYR A 13 -52.27 29.12 -35.22
C TYR A 13 -53.26 29.71 -34.22
N ALA A 14 -54.20 28.90 -33.75
CA ALA A 14 -55.24 29.36 -32.84
C ALA A 14 -54.94 28.96 -31.39
N LEU A 15 -55.13 29.90 -30.48
CA LEU A 15 -55.02 29.74 -29.03
C LEU A 15 -56.33 29.19 -28.46
N ASP A 16 -56.32 27.92 -28.06
CA ASP A 16 -57.42 27.23 -27.40
C ASP A 16 -57.15 27.13 -25.89
N VAL A 17 -58.17 27.19 -25.03
CA VAL A 17 -57.98 27.16 -23.57
C VAL A 17 -58.53 25.86 -23.00
N HIS A 18 -57.63 24.94 -22.65
CA HIS A 18 -57.98 23.69 -21.99
C HIS A 18 -58.20 23.90 -20.48
N PRO A 19 -59.28 23.36 -19.87
CA PRO A 19 -59.60 23.61 -18.46
C PRO A 19 -58.56 23.16 -17.41
N GLN A 20 -57.57 22.34 -17.79
CA GLN A 20 -56.57 21.75 -16.88
C GLN A 20 -55.15 22.01 -17.34
N PHE A 21 -54.90 21.91 -18.65
CA PHE A 21 -53.58 22.16 -19.22
C PHE A 21 -53.33 23.64 -19.54
N GLY A 22 -54.34 24.50 -19.51
CA GLY A 22 -54.22 25.92 -19.84
C GLY A 22 -54.22 26.17 -21.35
N HIS A 23 -53.51 27.20 -21.79
CA HIS A 23 -53.48 27.59 -23.20
C HIS A 23 -52.76 26.56 -24.09
N LEU A 24 -53.45 26.05 -25.10
CA LEU A 24 -52.93 25.14 -26.11
C LEU A 24 -52.95 25.84 -27.46
N LEU A 25 -51.90 25.66 -28.25
CA LEU A 25 -51.81 26.23 -29.59
C LEU A 25 -52.10 25.13 -30.60
N LYS A 26 -53.04 25.37 -31.51
CA LYS A 26 -53.47 24.40 -32.52
C LYS A 26 -53.38 24.99 -33.93
N PRO A 27 -52.72 24.32 -34.88
CA PRO A 27 -52.67 24.76 -36.27
C PRO A 27 -53.97 24.42 -37.01
N PHE A 28 -54.49 25.40 -37.74
CA PHE A 28 -55.66 25.24 -38.60
C PHE A 28 -55.36 25.76 -40.00
N VAL A 29 -55.86 25.03 -40.99
CA VAL A 29 -55.97 25.53 -42.36
C VAL A 29 -57.36 26.12 -42.53
N VAL A 30 -57.44 27.36 -43.02
CA VAL A 30 -58.68 28.09 -43.25
C VAL A 30 -58.79 28.47 -44.73
N GLN A 31 -59.91 28.12 -45.34
CA GLN A 31 -60.23 28.44 -46.74
C GLN A 31 -60.32 29.97 -46.91
N CYS A 32 -59.69 30.54 -47.93
CA CYS A 32 -59.87 31.95 -48.28
C CYS A 32 -61.13 32.14 -49.14
N ASN A 33 -61.83 33.26 -48.95
CA ASN A 33 -62.92 33.69 -49.83
C ASN A 33 -62.34 34.29 -51.14
N GLU A 34 -63.22 34.60 -52.11
CA GLU A 34 -62.83 35.16 -53.42
C GLU A 34 -61.98 36.47 -53.31
N ASP A 35 -62.13 37.21 -52.21
CA ASP A 35 -61.38 38.44 -51.90
C ASP A 35 -60.03 38.23 -51.17
N GLY A 36 -59.60 36.98 -50.94
CA GLY A 36 -58.33 36.66 -50.26
C GLY A 36 -58.35 36.78 -48.72
N ASN A 37 -59.50 37.12 -48.14
CA ASN A 37 -59.76 37.10 -46.71
C ASN A 37 -60.11 35.70 -46.19
N LEU A 38 -59.93 35.47 -44.90
CA LEU A 38 -60.13 34.16 -44.26
C LEU A 38 -61.63 33.84 -44.13
N GLY A 39 -62.04 32.70 -44.68
CA GLY A 39 -63.43 32.22 -44.69
C GLY A 39 -63.78 31.35 -43.48
N PHE A 40 -64.98 30.76 -43.51
CA PHE A 40 -65.54 29.99 -42.38
C PHE A 40 -65.25 28.49 -42.43
N ALA A 41 -64.72 27.96 -43.54
CA ALA A 41 -64.35 26.56 -43.65
C ALA A 41 -62.91 26.35 -43.15
N PHE A 42 -62.73 25.53 -42.11
CA PHE A 42 -61.41 25.24 -41.53
C PHE A 42 -61.23 23.77 -41.19
N LYS A 43 -59.97 23.32 -41.15
CA LYS A 43 -59.58 21.95 -40.76
C LYS A 43 -58.28 21.96 -39.96
N SER A 44 -58.19 21.15 -38.91
CA SER A 44 -56.99 21.03 -38.08
C SER A 44 -55.87 20.30 -38.81
N VAL A 45 -54.65 20.79 -38.65
CA VAL A 45 -53.44 20.20 -39.23
C VAL A 45 -52.65 19.44 -38.17
N THR A 46 -52.04 18.34 -38.57
CA THR A 46 -51.20 17.44 -37.77
C THR A 46 -50.05 16.97 -38.66
N THR A 47 -48.95 16.50 -38.07
CA THR A 47 -47.82 15.94 -38.82
C THR A 47 -48.24 14.76 -39.72
N GLY A 48 -49.28 14.02 -39.33
CA GLY A 48 -49.82 12.89 -40.10
C GLY A 48 -50.66 13.28 -41.32
N ASN A 49 -51.29 14.47 -41.32
CA ASN A 49 -52.15 14.93 -42.43
C ASN A 49 -51.63 16.19 -43.14
N MET A 50 -50.48 16.72 -42.73
CA MET A 50 -49.92 17.95 -43.29
C MET A 50 -49.62 17.83 -44.79
N ASN A 51 -49.23 16.64 -45.26
CA ASN A 51 -48.91 16.37 -46.66
C ASN A 51 -50.16 16.27 -47.56
N ASP A 52 -51.35 16.08 -46.99
CA ASP A 52 -52.61 16.03 -47.74
C ASP A 52 -53.03 17.42 -48.27
N PHE A 53 -52.39 18.47 -47.73
CA PHE A 53 -52.58 19.84 -48.14
C PHE A 53 -51.28 20.25 -48.85
N GLU A 54 -51.32 20.55 -50.15
CA GLU A 54 -50.16 21.04 -50.94
C GLU A 54 -49.76 22.46 -50.51
N ILE A 55 -49.40 22.63 -49.24
CA ILE A 55 -49.01 23.90 -48.63
C ILE A 55 -47.52 24.06 -48.85
N ASN A 56 -47.11 25.22 -49.35
CA ASN A 56 -45.74 25.72 -49.18
C ASN A 56 -45.52 26.06 -47.69
N MET A 57 -45.42 25.03 -46.84
CA MET A 57 -45.00 25.17 -45.46
C MET A 57 -43.49 25.38 -45.45
N ASP A 58 -43.05 26.45 -44.79
CA ASP A 58 -41.64 26.59 -44.48
C ASP A 58 -41.24 25.65 -43.34
N ASP A 59 -39.93 25.52 -43.10
CA ASP A 59 -39.43 24.64 -42.04
C ASP A 59 -39.90 25.08 -40.65
N LEU A 60 -40.20 26.38 -40.47
CA LEU A 60 -40.78 26.91 -39.24
C LEU A 60 -42.22 26.41 -39.02
N ASP A 61 -43.04 26.35 -40.06
CA ASP A 61 -44.42 25.86 -39.96
C ASP A 61 -44.47 24.39 -39.56
N ARG A 62 -43.55 23.56 -40.10
CA ARG A 62 -43.41 22.15 -39.71
C ARG A 62 -42.98 21.99 -38.26
N GLU A 63 -42.04 22.81 -37.80
CA GLU A 63 -41.60 22.82 -36.41
C GLU A 63 -42.72 23.26 -35.46
N LEU A 64 -43.48 24.30 -35.81
CA LEU A 64 -44.62 24.79 -35.03
C LEU A 64 -45.73 23.74 -34.92
N ILE A 65 -46.06 23.04 -36.01
CA ILE A 65 -47.03 21.93 -36.00
C ILE A 65 -46.54 20.80 -35.07
N GLY A 66 -45.26 20.44 -35.14
CA GLY A 66 -44.67 19.43 -34.25
C GLY A 66 -44.69 19.85 -32.78
N LEU A 67 -44.39 21.11 -32.47
CA LEU A 67 -44.46 21.65 -31.11
C LEU A 67 -45.90 21.65 -30.57
N SER A 68 -46.89 21.97 -31.42
CA SER A 68 -48.31 21.90 -31.08
C SER A 68 -48.73 20.49 -30.66
N GLU A 69 -48.31 19.45 -31.40
CA GLU A 69 -48.64 18.05 -31.07
C GLU A 69 -48.01 17.57 -29.76
N LEU A 70 -46.79 18.02 -29.45
CA LEU A 70 -46.13 17.71 -28.17
C LEU A 70 -46.85 18.34 -26.96
N MET A 71 -47.58 19.44 -27.19
CA MET A 71 -48.42 20.09 -26.19
C MET A 71 -49.82 19.48 -26.09
N ASP A 72 -50.22 18.61 -27.01
CA ASP A 72 -51.54 17.98 -26.98
C ASP A 72 -51.73 17.14 -25.70
N PRO A 73 -52.92 17.16 -25.07
CA PRO A 73 -53.17 16.40 -23.85
C PRO A 73 -52.79 14.92 -23.93
N GLN A 74 -52.92 14.27 -25.11
CA GLN A 74 -52.51 12.87 -25.29
C GLN A 74 -50.99 12.70 -25.26
N ALA A 75 -50.23 13.63 -25.84
CA ALA A 75 -48.77 13.59 -25.81
C ALA A 75 -48.24 13.84 -24.39
N VAL A 76 -48.84 14.81 -23.68
CA VAL A 76 -48.52 15.06 -22.26
C VAL A 76 -48.83 13.84 -21.41
N TYR A 77 -49.98 13.19 -21.62
CA TYR A 77 -50.33 11.95 -20.93
C TYR A 77 -49.27 10.86 -21.18
N LYS A 78 -48.92 10.56 -22.43
CA LYS A 78 -47.92 9.53 -22.76
C LYS A 78 -46.56 9.78 -22.08
N LYS A 79 -46.18 11.04 -21.92
CA LYS A 79 -44.88 11.41 -21.35
C LYS A 79 -44.84 11.36 -19.83
N PHE A 80 -45.92 11.72 -19.15
CA PHE A 80 -45.96 11.87 -17.70
C PHE A 80 -46.87 10.88 -16.97
N SER A 81 -47.54 9.97 -17.69
CA SER A 81 -48.36 8.92 -17.08
C SER A 81 -47.50 7.96 -16.24
N ASP A 82 -48.08 7.45 -15.16
CA ASP A 82 -47.48 6.38 -14.36
C ASP A 82 -48.21 5.05 -14.63
N LYS A 83 -47.68 3.95 -14.07
CA LYS A 83 -48.28 2.60 -14.19
C LYS A 83 -49.70 2.49 -13.62
N SER A 84 -50.17 3.48 -12.86
CA SER A 84 -51.47 3.47 -12.18
C SER A 84 -52.60 4.15 -12.98
N THR A 85 -52.28 4.96 -14.00
CA THR A 85 -53.26 5.64 -14.87
C THR A 85 -53.33 4.96 -16.24
N ARG A 86 -54.45 4.31 -16.59
CA ARG A 86 -54.59 3.54 -17.83
C ARG A 86 -55.05 4.36 -19.04
N ASN A 87 -55.61 5.54 -18.81
CA ASN A 87 -56.01 6.47 -19.87
C ASN A 87 -55.89 7.93 -19.41
N ILE A 88 -56.03 8.86 -20.36
CA ILE A 88 -55.91 10.31 -20.11
C ILE A 88 -56.94 10.82 -19.08
N GLN A 89 -58.16 10.30 -19.08
CA GLN A 89 -59.20 10.75 -18.15
C GLN A 89 -58.83 10.40 -16.70
N GLN A 90 -58.32 9.19 -16.47
CA GLN A 90 -57.82 8.77 -15.16
C GLN A 90 -56.60 9.58 -14.70
N PHE A 91 -55.74 10.01 -15.63
CA PHE A 91 -54.61 10.89 -15.34
C PHE A 91 -55.08 12.28 -14.89
N ILE A 92 -56.05 12.87 -15.62
CA ILE A 92 -56.65 14.15 -15.26
C ILE A 92 -57.37 14.05 -13.90
N ASP A 93 -58.16 13.00 -13.68
CA ASP A 93 -58.91 12.81 -12.45
C ASP A 93 -58.00 12.65 -11.23
N LYS A 94 -56.90 11.89 -11.36
CA LYS A 94 -55.93 11.67 -10.28
C LYS A 94 -55.19 12.96 -9.91
N TYR A 95 -54.58 13.62 -10.90
CA TYR A 95 -53.63 14.70 -10.64
C TYR A 95 -54.28 16.10 -10.57
N TYR A 96 -55.34 16.35 -11.35
CA TYR A 96 -55.94 17.68 -11.50
C TYR A 96 -57.33 17.81 -10.85
N VAL A 97 -58.07 16.72 -10.66
CA VAL A 97 -59.38 16.74 -9.97
C VAL A 97 -59.24 16.35 -8.49
N LYS A 98 -58.81 15.12 -8.18
CA LYS A 98 -58.64 14.61 -6.81
C LYS A 98 -57.37 15.15 -6.14
N GLY A 99 -56.29 15.30 -6.90
CA GLY A 99 -54.98 15.71 -6.39
C GLY A 99 -54.84 17.17 -5.96
N LYS A 100 -55.83 18.06 -6.21
CA LYS A 100 -55.76 19.48 -5.81
C LYS A 100 -55.58 19.69 -4.30
N LEU A 101 -55.98 18.71 -3.48
CA LEU A 101 -55.90 18.75 -2.02
C LEU A 101 -54.65 18.05 -1.45
N ASP A 102 -53.89 17.31 -2.26
CA ASP A 102 -52.74 16.54 -1.81
C ASP A 102 -51.42 17.20 -2.26
N LYS A 103 -50.66 17.71 -1.28
CA LYS A 103 -49.35 18.35 -1.51
C LYS A 103 -48.29 17.37 -2.01
N ALA A 104 -48.45 16.06 -1.77
CA ALA A 104 -47.48 15.05 -2.21
C ALA A 104 -47.48 14.85 -3.74
N LEU A 105 -48.59 15.17 -4.41
CA LEU A 105 -48.75 15.02 -5.86
C LEU A 105 -48.37 16.28 -6.66
N ASP A 106 -47.92 17.33 -5.97
CA ASP A 106 -47.55 18.62 -6.56
C ASP A 106 -46.30 18.61 -7.47
N PRO A 107 -45.26 17.77 -7.22
CA PRO A 107 -44.09 17.71 -8.09
C PRO A 107 -44.44 17.34 -9.54
N ILE A 108 -45.32 16.35 -9.75
CA ILE A 108 -45.71 15.91 -11.10
C ILE A 108 -46.45 17.03 -11.85
N ARG A 109 -47.36 17.75 -11.19
CA ARG A 109 -48.02 18.92 -11.80
C ARG A 109 -47.04 20.02 -12.13
N THR A 110 -46.06 20.25 -11.26
CA THR A 110 -44.99 21.23 -11.51
C THR A 110 -44.12 20.82 -12.70
N PHE A 111 -43.75 19.55 -12.84
CA PHE A 111 -43.01 19.06 -14.01
C PHE A 111 -43.81 19.14 -15.30
N VAL A 112 -45.10 18.76 -15.29
CA VAL A 112 -45.96 18.91 -16.47
C VAL A 112 -46.06 20.37 -16.88
N ARG A 113 -46.29 21.29 -15.92
CA ARG A 113 -46.34 22.73 -16.17
C ARG A 113 -45.03 23.27 -16.74
N GLN A 114 -43.89 22.96 -16.12
CA GLN A 114 -42.57 23.39 -16.61
C GLN A 114 -42.30 22.87 -18.01
N HIS A 115 -42.73 21.65 -18.31
CA HIS A 115 -42.60 21.10 -19.65
C HIS A 115 -43.46 21.84 -20.68
N THR A 116 -44.74 22.08 -20.37
CA THR A 116 -45.65 22.80 -21.27
C THR A 116 -45.24 24.27 -21.45
N ASP A 117 -44.79 24.95 -20.39
CA ASP A 117 -44.35 26.35 -20.46
C ASP A 117 -43.06 26.49 -21.29
N LYS A 118 -42.14 25.52 -21.22
CA LYS A 118 -40.97 25.47 -22.10
C LYS A 118 -41.35 25.32 -23.57
N LEU A 119 -42.34 24.46 -23.88
CA LEU A 119 -42.82 24.28 -25.26
C LEU A 119 -43.55 25.53 -25.77
N ARG A 120 -44.38 26.15 -24.93
CA ARG A 120 -45.09 27.40 -25.21
C ARG A 120 -44.15 28.57 -25.49
N LYS A 121 -43.10 28.75 -24.66
CA LYS A 121 -42.06 29.77 -24.87
C LYS A 121 -41.44 29.61 -26.26
N ARG A 122 -40.94 28.41 -26.56
CA ARG A 122 -40.33 28.10 -27.87
C ARG A 122 -41.29 28.33 -29.02
N PHE A 123 -42.56 27.93 -28.87
CA PHE A 123 -43.57 28.15 -29.89
C PHE A 123 -43.76 29.64 -30.17
N LEU A 124 -43.98 30.47 -29.14
CA LEU A 124 -44.20 31.91 -29.32
C LEU A 124 -42.97 32.63 -29.87
N GLU A 125 -41.76 32.19 -29.52
CA GLU A 125 -40.52 32.72 -30.11
C GLU A 125 -40.45 32.50 -31.62
N LEU A 126 -40.83 31.30 -32.09
CA LEU A 126 -40.84 30.94 -33.50
C LEU A 126 -42.05 31.52 -34.25
N ALA A 127 -43.19 31.68 -33.58
CA ALA A 127 -44.44 32.14 -34.17
C ALA A 127 -44.56 33.68 -34.28
N LYS A 128 -43.53 34.47 -33.92
CA LYS A 128 -43.56 35.94 -33.99
C LYS A 128 -43.89 36.51 -35.37
N SER A 129 -43.48 35.82 -36.44
CA SER A 129 -43.74 36.22 -37.83
C SER A 129 -44.99 35.55 -38.44
N LYS A 130 -45.71 34.73 -37.66
CA LYS A 130 -46.86 33.92 -38.11
C LYS A 130 -48.17 34.48 -37.55
N HIS A 131 -49.28 34.12 -38.19
CA HIS A 131 -50.62 34.59 -37.79
C HIS A 131 -51.13 33.77 -36.59
N VAL A 132 -51.02 34.35 -35.39
CA VAL A 132 -51.52 33.76 -34.14
C VAL A 132 -52.82 34.46 -33.73
N CYS A 133 -53.88 33.68 -33.56
CA CYS A 133 -55.23 34.17 -33.27
C CYS A 133 -55.80 33.51 -32.02
N GLU A 134 -56.74 34.18 -31.35
CA GLU A 134 -57.54 33.59 -30.29
C GLU A 134 -58.66 32.70 -30.88
N PHE A 135 -58.90 31.53 -30.28
CA PHE A 135 -60.00 30.64 -30.64
C PHE A 135 -61.25 30.96 -29.80
N SER A 136 -62.38 31.26 -30.45
CA SER A 136 -63.65 31.45 -29.74
C SER A 136 -64.34 30.12 -29.47
N LYS A 137 -64.87 29.92 -28.26
CA LYS A 137 -65.44 28.64 -27.80
C LYS A 137 -66.54 28.06 -28.72
N GLU A 138 -67.23 28.90 -29.50
CA GLU A 138 -68.29 28.49 -30.43
C GLU A 138 -68.15 29.13 -31.84
N GLY A 139 -66.98 29.70 -32.16
CA GLY A 139 -66.73 30.45 -33.40
C GLY A 139 -65.55 29.90 -34.23
N PRO A 140 -65.25 30.52 -35.40
CA PRO A 140 -64.10 30.12 -36.21
C PRO A 140 -62.76 30.41 -35.49
N PRO A 141 -61.67 29.70 -35.85
CA PRO A 141 -60.32 29.84 -35.25
C PRO A 141 -59.62 31.19 -35.46
N MET A 142 -60.36 32.21 -35.88
CA MET A 142 -59.89 33.52 -36.35
C MET A 142 -60.52 34.68 -35.56
N TRP A 143 -60.78 34.50 -34.26
CA TRP A 143 -61.59 35.46 -33.50
C TRP A 143 -60.91 36.83 -33.31
N LYS A 144 -59.68 36.84 -32.81
CA LYS A 144 -58.86 38.06 -32.61
C LYS A 144 -57.40 37.76 -32.92
N GLN A 145 -56.73 38.62 -33.67
CA GLN A 145 -55.30 38.49 -33.93
C GLN A 145 -54.50 39.07 -32.75
N LEU A 146 -53.47 38.34 -32.32
CA LEU A 146 -52.62 38.75 -31.22
C LEU A 146 -51.32 39.36 -31.74
N ASN A 147 -50.92 40.49 -31.16
CA ASN A 147 -49.68 41.21 -31.47
C ASN A 147 -48.66 41.06 -30.33
N TYR A 148 -47.37 41.04 -30.67
CA TYR A 148 -46.30 40.91 -29.69
C TYR A 148 -45.82 42.29 -29.23
N ALA A 149 -45.65 42.47 -27.91
CA ALA A 149 -45.01 43.65 -27.35
C ALA A 149 -43.53 43.73 -27.81
N THR A 150 -43.06 44.95 -28.08
CA THR A 150 -41.72 45.20 -28.62
C THR A 150 -40.60 45.18 -27.57
N ALA A 151 -40.94 45.26 -26.29
CA ALA A 151 -40.02 45.23 -25.16
C ALA A 151 -40.56 44.33 -24.04
N GLN A 152 -39.72 44.02 -23.04
CA GLN A 152 -40.16 43.29 -21.85
C GLN A 152 -40.96 44.20 -20.92
N ALA A 153 -41.97 43.63 -20.26
CA ALA A 153 -42.71 44.26 -19.19
C ALA A 153 -42.05 43.99 -17.83
N GLU A 154 -42.28 44.88 -16.87
CA GLU A 154 -41.74 44.82 -15.51
C GLU A 154 -42.86 44.63 -14.47
N LEU A 155 -42.54 43.96 -13.36
CA LEU A 155 -43.45 43.77 -12.22
C LEU A 155 -43.04 44.68 -11.07
N GLY A 156 -43.90 45.65 -10.74
CA GLY A 156 -43.75 46.44 -9.52
C GLY A 156 -44.50 45.80 -8.36
N TYR A 157 -43.80 45.66 -7.23
CA TYR A 157 -44.35 45.08 -6.01
C TYR A 157 -44.50 46.12 -4.90
N PHE A 158 -45.74 46.35 -4.47
CA PHE A 158 -46.08 47.39 -3.51
C PHE A 158 -46.69 46.79 -2.25
N PHE A 159 -46.14 47.17 -1.10
CA PHE A 159 -46.64 46.79 0.22
C PHE A 159 -46.90 48.03 1.07
N SER A 160 -48.08 48.08 1.68
CA SER A 160 -48.43 49.12 2.66
C SER A 160 -49.03 48.49 3.92
N ARG A 161 -48.49 48.86 5.08
CA ARG A 161 -48.92 48.37 6.40
C ARG A 161 -49.73 49.44 7.13
N ASN A 162 -51.00 49.13 7.41
CA ASN A 162 -51.93 50.01 8.14
C ASN A 162 -52.54 49.29 9.36
N ALA A 163 -53.39 49.99 10.14
CA ALA A 163 -54.02 49.45 11.34
C ALA A 163 -54.91 48.20 11.10
N GLU A 164 -55.44 48.03 9.88
CA GLU A 164 -56.31 46.92 9.49
C GLU A 164 -55.55 45.68 8.97
N GLY A 165 -54.25 45.82 8.67
CA GLY A 165 -53.42 44.74 8.13
C GLY A 165 -52.43 45.23 7.06
N LEU A 166 -51.84 44.26 6.36
CA LEU A 166 -50.87 44.49 5.29
C LEU A 166 -51.56 44.38 3.93
N CYS A 167 -51.45 45.42 3.11
CA CYS A 167 -51.94 45.45 1.74
C CYS A 167 -50.81 45.11 0.77
N TYR A 168 -51.07 44.17 -0.13
CA TYR A 168 -50.15 43.75 -1.19
C TYR A 168 -50.77 43.99 -2.57
N GLN A 169 -50.04 44.69 -3.44
CA GLN A 169 -50.43 44.99 -4.80
C GLN A 169 -49.27 44.69 -5.78
N VAL A 170 -49.62 44.10 -6.93
CA VAL A 170 -48.70 43.88 -8.06
C VAL A 170 -49.21 44.70 -9.24
N GLN A 171 -48.33 45.50 -9.84
CA GLN A 171 -48.65 46.25 -11.05
C GLN A 171 -47.69 45.85 -12.18
N VAL A 172 -48.24 45.76 -13.40
CA VAL A 172 -47.47 45.49 -14.62
C VAL A 172 -47.15 46.81 -15.28
N PHE A 173 -45.87 47.05 -15.58
CA PHE A 173 -45.41 48.23 -16.31
C PHE A 173 -44.86 47.84 -17.68
N PHE A 174 -45.25 48.57 -18.71
CA PHE A 174 -44.67 48.48 -20.04
C PHE A 174 -44.20 49.88 -20.45
N ASN A 175 -42.90 50.04 -20.72
CA ASN A 175 -42.27 51.35 -20.95
C ASN A 175 -42.63 52.38 -19.86
N GLN A 176 -42.57 51.98 -18.59
CA GLN A 176 -42.91 52.79 -17.40
C GLN A 176 -44.38 53.26 -17.31
N GLN A 177 -45.27 52.77 -18.18
CA GLN A 177 -46.70 53.02 -18.11
C GLN A 177 -47.43 51.80 -17.53
N PRO A 178 -48.39 51.98 -16.60
CA PRO A 178 -49.13 50.86 -16.02
C PRO A 178 -50.06 50.23 -17.07
N VAL A 179 -50.03 48.90 -17.16
CA VAL A 179 -50.91 48.11 -18.01
C VAL A 179 -52.09 47.61 -17.18
N SER A 180 -53.32 47.87 -17.64
CA SER A 180 -54.54 47.41 -16.95
C SER A 180 -54.76 45.91 -17.20
N VAL A 181 -54.50 45.10 -16.18
CA VAL A 181 -54.58 43.62 -16.25
C VAL A 181 -55.80 43.01 -15.55
N THR A 182 -56.54 43.82 -14.79
CA THR A 182 -57.65 43.34 -13.97
C THR A 182 -58.97 43.43 -14.74
N ASN A 183 -59.76 42.35 -14.75
CA ASN A 183 -61.12 42.26 -15.34
C ASN A 183 -61.26 42.61 -16.85
N ASN A 184 -60.17 42.76 -17.60
CA ASN A 184 -60.16 43.12 -19.03
C ASN A 184 -59.94 41.93 -19.99
N GLY A 185 -60.32 40.71 -19.58
CA GLY A 185 -60.06 39.50 -20.38
C GLY A 185 -58.57 39.12 -20.46
N SER A 186 -57.75 39.60 -19.52
CA SER A 186 -56.32 39.28 -19.46
C SER A 186 -56.11 37.86 -18.92
N SER A 187 -55.17 37.12 -19.51
CA SER A 187 -54.85 35.74 -19.13
C SER A 187 -53.34 35.48 -19.16
N LEU A 188 -52.88 34.64 -18.25
CA LEU A 188 -51.47 34.23 -18.19
C LEU A 188 -51.24 33.01 -19.08
N PHE A 189 -50.46 33.21 -20.14
CA PHE A 189 -50.11 32.17 -21.10
C PHE A 189 -49.03 31.23 -20.57
N CYS A 190 -48.04 31.75 -19.85
CA CYS A 190 -46.99 30.99 -19.16
C CYS A 190 -46.73 31.61 -17.77
N LEU A 191 -46.40 30.77 -16.79
CA LEU A 191 -46.05 31.22 -15.44
C LEU A 191 -44.53 31.37 -15.26
N GLU A 192 -43.74 30.53 -15.93
CA GLU A 192 -42.27 30.49 -15.83
C GLU A 192 -41.67 30.13 -17.23
N PRO A 193 -41.19 31.10 -18.04
CA PRO A 193 -41.19 32.55 -17.82
C PRO A 193 -42.59 33.15 -17.96
N VAL A 194 -42.81 34.33 -17.37
CA VAL A 194 -44.11 34.99 -17.39
C VAL A 194 -44.43 35.49 -18.79
N ILE A 195 -45.58 35.08 -19.32
CA ILE A 195 -46.15 35.61 -20.57
C ILE A 195 -47.61 35.96 -20.30
N LEU A 196 -47.97 37.22 -20.50
CA LEU A 196 -49.30 37.76 -20.25
C LEU A 196 -49.97 38.15 -21.56
N ILE A 197 -51.21 37.74 -21.75
CA ILE A 197 -52.07 38.21 -22.84
C ILE A 197 -53.02 39.21 -22.20
N ALA A 198 -52.96 40.48 -22.61
CA ALA A 198 -53.87 41.52 -22.15
C ALA A 198 -54.39 42.32 -23.35
N GLY A 199 -55.70 42.23 -23.59
CA GLY A 199 -56.32 42.75 -24.82
C GLY A 199 -55.82 41.99 -26.05
N GLU A 200 -55.28 42.73 -27.02
CA GLU A 200 -54.71 42.18 -28.27
C GLU A 200 -53.18 42.04 -28.24
N MET A 201 -52.56 42.22 -27.06
CA MET A 201 -51.11 42.26 -26.89
C MET A 201 -50.59 41.10 -26.01
N ILE A 202 -49.47 40.52 -26.44
CA ILE A 202 -48.68 39.53 -25.68
C ILE A 202 -47.47 40.23 -25.07
N TYR A 203 -47.38 40.25 -23.74
CA TYR A 203 -46.28 40.80 -22.96
C TYR A 203 -45.38 39.68 -22.41
N SER A 204 -44.07 39.79 -22.67
CA SER A 204 -43.05 38.94 -22.08
C SER A 204 -42.34 39.67 -20.94
N PHE A 205 -41.92 38.95 -19.90
CA PHE A 205 -41.17 39.51 -18.76
C PHE A 205 -39.76 38.93 -18.68
N ASP A 206 -38.93 39.50 -17.80
CA ASP A 206 -37.61 38.95 -17.46
C ASP A 206 -37.72 37.55 -16.83
N GLU A 207 -36.67 36.74 -16.97
CA GLU A 207 -36.63 35.34 -16.49
C GLU A 207 -36.74 35.22 -14.96
N ASN A 208 -36.44 36.29 -14.22
CA ASN A 208 -36.58 36.35 -12.76
C ASN A 208 -38.01 36.67 -12.27
N SER A 209 -38.94 36.93 -13.20
CA SER A 209 -40.34 37.27 -12.86
C SER A 209 -41.15 36.02 -12.50
N ASP A 210 -41.98 36.12 -11.45
CA ASP A 210 -42.82 35.00 -10.98
C ASP A 210 -44.30 35.24 -11.33
N GLY A 211 -44.81 34.47 -12.30
CA GLY A 211 -46.18 34.59 -12.80
C GLY A 211 -47.24 34.17 -11.79
N LYS A 212 -46.91 33.31 -10.80
CA LYS A 212 -47.85 32.92 -9.74
C LYS A 212 -48.21 34.09 -8.84
N LYS A 213 -47.28 35.05 -8.68
CA LYS A 213 -47.52 36.26 -7.88
C LYS A 213 -48.45 37.25 -8.58
N LEU A 214 -48.46 37.26 -9.92
CA LEU A 214 -49.36 38.10 -10.72
C LEU A 214 -50.76 37.50 -10.87
N GLN A 215 -50.89 36.16 -10.87
CA GLN A 215 -52.14 35.45 -11.14
C GLN A 215 -53.38 35.93 -10.33
N PRO A 216 -53.31 36.20 -9.01
CA PRO A 216 -54.45 36.70 -8.25
C PRO A 216 -54.94 38.08 -8.73
N PHE A 217 -54.03 38.90 -9.25
CA PHE A 217 -54.27 40.29 -9.61
C PHE A 217 -54.95 40.48 -10.97
N LEU A 218 -55.11 39.40 -11.73
CA LEU A 218 -55.98 39.38 -12.91
C LEU A 218 -57.47 39.57 -12.54
N THR A 219 -57.84 39.26 -11.30
CA THR A 219 -59.24 39.29 -10.81
C THR A 219 -59.49 40.28 -9.68
N ARG A 220 -58.45 40.77 -9.01
CA ARG A 220 -58.54 41.66 -7.84
C ARG A 220 -57.42 42.69 -7.87
N ASP A 221 -57.67 43.92 -7.46
CA ASP A 221 -56.64 44.97 -7.48
C ASP A 221 -55.68 44.91 -6.27
N VAL A 222 -56.16 44.45 -5.11
CA VAL A 222 -55.39 44.43 -3.85
C VAL A 222 -55.69 43.14 -3.05
N ILE A 223 -54.66 42.59 -2.41
CA ILE A 223 -54.80 41.51 -1.41
C ILE A 223 -54.55 42.10 -0.02
N ILE A 224 -55.51 41.90 0.90
CA ILE A 224 -55.41 42.32 2.30
C ILE A 224 -55.04 41.10 3.15
N ILE A 225 -53.94 41.21 3.90
CA ILE A 225 -53.45 40.19 4.82
C ILE A 225 -53.77 40.65 6.26
N PRO A 226 -54.59 39.89 7.02
CA PRO A 226 -54.93 40.23 8.41
C PRO A 226 -53.69 40.23 9.32
N LYS A 227 -53.71 41.08 10.36
CA LYS A 227 -52.60 41.24 11.31
C LYS A 227 -52.15 39.92 11.96
N GLU A 228 -53.07 38.99 12.19
CA GLU A 228 -52.78 37.66 12.78
C GLU A 228 -51.81 36.80 11.94
N ARG A 229 -51.79 36.99 10.61
CA ARG A 229 -50.93 36.22 9.68
C ARG A 229 -49.74 37.01 9.18
N GLU A 230 -49.57 38.24 9.67
CA GLU A 230 -48.56 39.20 9.22
C GLU A 230 -47.13 38.68 9.44
N ALA A 231 -46.81 38.17 10.63
CA ALA A 231 -45.48 37.67 10.95
C ALA A 231 -45.05 36.49 10.06
N ASP A 232 -45.96 35.53 9.84
CA ASP A 232 -45.74 34.39 8.95
C ASP A 232 -45.55 34.86 7.49
N TYR A 233 -46.28 35.88 7.07
CA TYR A 233 -46.19 36.44 5.73
C TYR A 233 -44.89 37.22 5.51
N PHE A 234 -44.43 37.98 6.51
CA PHE A 234 -43.13 38.65 6.45
C PHE A 234 -41.97 37.67 6.33
N GLU A 235 -41.98 36.59 7.13
CA GLU A 235 -40.88 35.61 7.14
C GLU A 235 -40.89 34.68 5.92
N LYS A 236 -42.08 34.21 5.48
CA LYS A 236 -42.19 33.19 4.41
C LYS A 236 -42.38 33.78 3.01
N PHE A 237 -42.96 34.98 2.88
CA PHE A 237 -43.29 35.58 1.58
C PHE A 237 -42.52 36.86 1.28
N ILE A 238 -42.50 37.84 2.19
CA ILE A 238 -41.81 39.12 1.94
C ILE A 238 -40.29 38.97 2.01
N LYS A 239 -39.75 38.19 2.96
CA LYS A 239 -38.30 37.99 3.10
C LYS A 239 -37.61 37.43 1.84
N PRO A 240 -38.11 36.36 1.19
CA PRO A 240 -37.56 35.92 -0.10
C PRO A 240 -37.76 36.95 -1.22
N MET A 241 -38.82 37.75 -1.13
CA MET A 241 -39.20 38.72 -2.16
C MET A 241 -38.33 39.98 -2.13
N VAL A 242 -38.00 40.49 -0.94
CA VAL A 242 -37.01 41.56 -0.74
C VAL A 242 -35.61 41.10 -1.16
N ALA A 243 -35.32 39.80 -1.03
CA ALA A 243 -34.06 39.23 -1.49
C ALA A 243 -33.96 39.26 -3.03
N ALA A 244 -35.02 38.88 -3.74
CA ALA A 244 -35.01 38.67 -5.19
C ALA A 244 -35.38 39.92 -6.02
N ASN A 245 -36.27 40.78 -5.53
CA ASN A 245 -36.88 41.87 -6.31
C ASN A 245 -36.72 43.23 -5.63
N GLU A 246 -36.89 44.30 -6.40
CA GLU A 246 -37.14 45.63 -5.82
C GLU A 246 -38.56 45.68 -5.27
N VAL A 247 -38.68 46.09 -4.00
CA VAL A 247 -39.93 46.10 -3.26
C VAL A 247 -40.15 47.50 -2.71
N HIS A 248 -41.29 48.10 -3.05
CA HIS A 248 -41.72 49.36 -2.46
C HIS A 248 -42.50 49.08 -1.18
N ALA A 249 -41.89 49.42 -0.04
CA ALA A 249 -42.44 49.19 1.28
C ALA A 249 -42.85 50.51 1.95
N ALA A 250 -44.06 50.55 2.50
CA ALA A 250 -44.54 51.60 3.38
C ALA A 250 -44.99 50.96 4.71
N GLY A 251 -44.38 51.37 5.83
CA GLY A 251 -44.69 50.86 7.18
C GLY A 251 -43.79 49.73 7.69
N PHE A 252 -42.69 49.40 7.00
CA PHE A 252 -41.56 48.59 7.48
C PHE A 252 -40.28 48.96 6.71
N ASP A 253 -39.11 48.70 7.30
CA ASP A 253 -37.82 49.17 6.77
C ASP A 253 -37.04 48.06 6.05
N ILE A 254 -36.35 48.45 4.96
CA ILE A 254 -35.41 47.59 4.24
C ILE A 254 -34.05 48.31 4.25
N ILE A 255 -33.07 47.78 4.99
CA ILE A 255 -31.72 48.33 5.14
C ILE A 255 -30.75 47.45 4.35
N SER A 256 -29.95 48.06 3.48
CA SER A 256 -28.88 47.34 2.76
C SER A 256 -27.55 47.47 3.51
N GLU A 257 -26.97 46.35 3.96
CA GLU A 257 -25.65 46.29 4.60
C GLU A 257 -24.59 45.82 3.60
N THR A 258 -23.48 46.57 3.50
CA THR A 258 -22.30 46.21 2.69
C THR A 258 -21.08 46.14 3.61
N SER A 259 -20.44 44.97 3.70
CA SER A 259 -19.23 44.77 4.51
C SER A 259 -18.28 43.76 3.87
N MET A 260 -16.99 43.79 4.23
CA MET A 260 -15.99 42.85 3.72
C MET A 260 -16.06 41.51 4.48
N PRO A 261 -16.02 40.35 3.79
CA PRO A 261 -16.12 39.06 4.42
C PRO A 261 -14.86 38.65 5.20
N SER A 262 -15.04 38.02 6.35
CA SER A 262 -13.98 37.26 7.04
C SER A 262 -14.25 35.75 6.97
N ALA A 263 -13.29 34.96 6.50
CA ALA A 263 -13.43 33.51 6.38
C ALA A 263 -13.17 32.80 7.72
N VAL A 264 -14.08 31.91 8.11
CA VAL A 264 -14.03 31.13 9.35
C VAL A 264 -14.15 29.65 9.01
N LEU A 265 -13.09 28.88 9.27
CA LEU A 265 -13.06 27.43 9.11
C LEU A 265 -13.42 26.77 10.46
N HIS A 266 -14.61 26.22 10.55
CA HIS A 266 -15.03 25.41 11.69
C HIS A 266 -14.55 23.97 11.53
N ILE A 267 -14.01 23.41 12.60
CA ILE A 267 -13.51 22.04 12.64
C ILE A 267 -14.20 21.33 13.80
N ALA A 268 -14.90 20.23 13.55
CA ALA A 268 -15.59 19.47 14.59
C ALA A 268 -15.56 17.96 14.30
N GLU A 269 -15.67 17.14 15.35
CA GLU A 269 -15.85 15.70 15.20
C GLU A 269 -17.31 15.37 14.86
N GLU A 270 -17.51 14.45 13.92
CA GLU A 270 -18.84 13.94 13.60
C GLU A 270 -19.32 13.03 14.74
N LYS A 271 -20.35 13.46 15.48
CA LYS A 271 -21.04 12.57 16.41
C LYS A 271 -21.78 11.51 15.59
N PRO A 272 -21.71 10.21 15.94
CA PRO A 272 -22.45 9.17 15.22
C PRO A 272 -23.95 9.47 15.31
N SER A 273 -24.55 9.88 14.19
CA SER A 273 -25.99 10.14 14.10
C SER A 273 -26.74 8.85 13.75
N THR A 274 -27.72 8.48 14.57
CA THR A 274 -28.60 7.31 14.47
C THR A 274 -29.65 7.38 13.34
N GLN A 275 -29.37 8.08 12.23
CA GLN A 275 -30.25 8.09 11.06
C GLN A 275 -29.49 7.58 9.83
N GLN A 276 -29.65 6.29 9.55
CA GLN A 276 -29.20 5.67 8.30
C GLN A 276 -30.11 6.13 7.15
N ASN A 277 -29.55 6.89 6.22
CA ASN A 277 -30.14 7.07 4.89
C ASN A 277 -29.93 5.78 4.08
N ILE A 278 -31.03 5.20 3.60
CA ILE A 278 -31.12 3.87 2.95
C ILE A 278 -30.47 3.83 1.54
N PHE A 279 -29.93 4.94 1.04
CA PHE A 279 -29.45 5.04 -0.35
C PHE A 279 -27.95 5.26 -0.55
N ASP A 280 -27.12 5.30 0.50
CA ASP A 280 -25.65 5.42 0.34
C ASP A 280 -24.93 4.11 0.68
N THR A 281 -24.81 3.22 -0.30
CA THR A 281 -24.10 1.92 -0.20
C THR A 281 -22.59 2.03 -0.40
N ALA A 282 -21.95 3.15 -0.02
CA ALA A 282 -20.52 3.39 -0.23
C ALA A 282 -19.72 3.79 1.04
N ARG A 283 -20.24 3.58 2.25
CA ARG A 283 -19.48 3.75 3.50
C ARG A 283 -19.28 2.42 4.22
N ALA A 284 -18.45 1.57 3.62
CA ALA A 284 -17.90 0.41 4.31
C ALA A 284 -16.76 0.85 5.26
N SER A 285 -16.86 0.41 6.51
CA SER A 285 -15.76 0.21 7.48
C SER A 285 -14.73 1.35 7.63
N VAL A 286 -15.09 2.42 8.36
CA VAL A 286 -14.08 3.28 8.98
C VAL A 286 -14.32 3.25 10.49
N THR A 287 -13.49 2.50 11.20
CA THR A 287 -13.42 2.45 12.67
C THR A 287 -12.82 3.74 13.26
N GLU A 288 -12.30 4.63 12.42
CA GLU A 288 -11.72 5.93 12.80
C GLU A 288 -12.79 7.04 12.78
N GLY A 289 -12.83 7.88 13.81
CA GLY A 289 -13.72 9.04 13.84
C GLY A 289 -13.51 9.99 12.65
N LEU A 290 -14.58 10.63 12.18
CA LEU A 290 -14.54 11.58 11.07
C LEU A 290 -14.44 13.01 11.59
N MET A 291 -13.57 13.80 10.97
CA MET A 291 -13.39 15.24 11.21
C MET A 291 -14.10 16.01 10.09
N VAL A 292 -15.01 16.89 10.48
CA VAL A 292 -15.80 17.72 9.57
C VAL A 292 -15.22 19.12 9.54
N PHE A 293 -14.91 19.58 8.33
CA PHE A 293 -14.55 20.95 8.03
C PHE A 293 -15.77 21.68 7.46
N GLU A 294 -16.12 22.85 8.02
CA GLU A 294 -17.20 23.73 7.53
C GLU A 294 -16.67 25.15 7.35
N LEU A 295 -16.72 25.68 6.13
CA LEU A 295 -16.30 27.05 5.83
C LEU A 295 -17.50 28.02 5.87
N LYS A 296 -17.34 29.11 6.65
CA LYS A 296 -18.33 30.19 6.80
C LYS A 296 -17.68 31.54 6.51
N PHE A 297 -18.47 32.49 6.03
CA PHE A 297 -18.09 33.88 5.83
C PHE A 297 -18.87 34.78 6.78
N LEU A 298 -18.15 35.63 7.50
CA LEU A 298 -18.71 36.62 8.42
C LEU A 298 -18.78 37.99 7.74
N TYR A 299 -19.97 38.57 7.68
CA TYR A 299 -20.26 39.91 7.19
C TYR A 299 -20.86 40.73 8.34
N GLY A 300 -20.06 41.62 8.94
CA GLY A 300 -20.44 42.33 10.17
C GLY A 300 -20.83 41.37 11.28
N ARG A 301 -22.13 41.31 11.61
CA ARG A 301 -22.72 40.41 12.62
C ARG A 301 -23.35 39.13 12.06
N PHE A 302 -23.39 38.98 10.73
CA PHE A 302 -24.10 37.89 10.07
C PHE A 302 -23.14 36.87 9.47
N THR A 303 -23.34 35.59 9.78
CA THR A 303 -22.55 34.49 9.20
C THR A 303 -23.32 33.77 8.10
N PHE A 304 -22.67 33.55 6.97
CA PHE A 304 -23.19 32.83 5.81
C PHE A 304 -22.33 31.60 5.52
N ARG A 305 -22.96 30.52 5.04
CA ARG A 305 -22.23 29.32 4.59
C ARG A 305 -21.68 29.57 3.18
N SER A 306 -20.48 29.03 2.93
CA SER A 306 -19.88 29.05 1.59
C SER A 306 -20.77 28.30 0.57
N GLY A 307 -20.91 28.81 -0.65
CA GLY A 307 -21.53 28.09 -1.79
C GLY A 307 -23.06 27.98 -1.82
N LEU A 308 -23.78 28.40 -0.77
CA LEU A 308 -25.25 28.48 -0.80
C LEU A 308 -25.68 29.93 -1.10
N GLY A 309 -26.41 30.14 -2.20
CA GLY A 309 -27.10 31.40 -2.53
C GLY A 309 -28.30 31.70 -1.62
N GLY A 310 -28.15 31.41 -0.32
CA GLY A 310 -29.22 31.54 0.67
C GLY A 310 -29.58 32.99 0.97
N ASN A 311 -30.79 33.17 1.52
CA ASN A 311 -31.39 34.45 1.91
C ASN A 311 -30.35 35.45 2.45
N THR A 312 -29.93 36.36 1.57
CA THR A 312 -29.11 37.54 1.87
C THR A 312 -29.84 38.51 2.80
N VAL A 313 -31.13 38.27 3.05
CA VAL A 313 -31.99 39.09 3.88
C VAL A 313 -32.24 38.45 5.24
N LYS A 314 -31.91 39.17 6.31
CA LYS A 314 -32.24 38.83 7.70
C LYS A 314 -33.38 39.73 8.19
N LEU A 315 -34.42 39.14 8.75
CA LEU A 315 -35.53 39.86 9.37
C LEU A 315 -35.25 40.00 10.88
N ILE A 316 -35.31 41.23 11.38
CA ILE A 316 -35.29 41.53 12.82
C ILE A 316 -36.60 42.22 13.17
N THR A 317 -37.22 41.79 14.27
CA THR A 317 -38.46 42.37 14.78
C THR A 317 -38.20 42.95 16.16
N GLU A 318 -38.37 44.26 16.31
CA GLU A 318 -38.23 44.98 17.58
C GLU A 318 -39.48 45.85 17.79
N ASN A 319 -40.15 45.73 18.93
CA ASN A 319 -41.31 46.55 19.31
C ASN A 319 -42.44 46.67 18.25
N ASP A 320 -42.86 45.55 17.63
CA ASP A 320 -43.86 45.51 16.54
C ASP A 320 -43.42 46.25 15.24
N HIS A 321 -42.12 46.51 15.09
CA HIS A 321 -41.51 47.04 13.87
C HIS A 321 -40.65 45.97 13.18
N TYR A 322 -40.80 45.85 11.86
CA TYR A 322 -40.09 44.86 11.05
C TYR A 322 -38.99 45.53 10.24
N THR A 323 -37.75 45.06 10.38
CA THR A 323 -36.59 45.55 9.61
C THR A 323 -35.93 44.41 8.86
N PHE A 324 -35.84 44.56 7.53
CA PHE A 324 -35.16 43.63 6.64
C PHE A 324 -33.74 44.12 6.35
N TYR A 325 -32.73 43.37 6.78
CA TYR A 325 -31.33 43.63 6.49
C TYR A 325 -30.89 42.84 5.27
N LYS A 326 -30.74 43.50 4.12
CA LYS A 326 -30.23 42.92 2.87
C LYS A 326 -28.71 43.04 2.84
N VAL A 327 -28.02 41.94 3.14
CA VAL A 327 -26.55 41.86 3.12
C VAL A 327 -26.08 41.59 1.71
N SER A 328 -25.30 42.53 1.15
CA SER A 328 -24.64 42.32 -0.14
C SER A 328 -23.38 41.47 0.05
N ARG A 329 -23.39 40.26 -0.51
CA ARG A 329 -22.25 39.33 -0.44
C ARG A 329 -21.29 39.63 -1.59
N ASN A 330 -19.99 39.59 -1.30
CA ASN A 330 -18.95 39.75 -2.31
C ASN A 330 -18.54 38.36 -2.84
N GLU A 331 -19.20 37.92 -3.90
CA GLU A 331 -19.00 36.59 -4.48
C GLU A 331 -17.59 36.35 -5.03
N ILE A 332 -16.89 37.41 -5.44
CA ILE A 332 -15.52 37.33 -5.98
C ILE A 332 -14.57 36.86 -4.87
N ILE A 333 -14.59 37.54 -3.72
CA ILE A 333 -13.70 37.20 -2.58
C ILE A 333 -14.03 35.81 -2.02
N GLU A 334 -15.32 35.46 -1.94
CA GLU A 334 -15.72 34.12 -1.50
C GLU A 334 -15.22 33.03 -2.46
N SER A 335 -15.27 33.29 -3.78
CA SER A 335 -14.78 32.37 -4.81
C SER A 335 -13.26 32.18 -4.76
N ASP A 336 -12.50 33.25 -4.55
CA ASP A 336 -11.04 33.20 -4.44
C ASP A 336 -10.59 32.34 -3.25
N ILE A 337 -11.23 32.53 -2.08
CA ILE A 337 -10.93 31.75 -0.87
C ILE A 337 -11.29 30.28 -1.07
N ASN A 338 -12.43 29.98 -1.69
CA ASN A 338 -12.81 28.60 -2.03
C ASN A 338 -11.83 27.94 -3.02
N SER A 339 -11.33 28.70 -3.99
CA SER A 339 -10.33 28.24 -4.97
C SER A 339 -9.00 27.92 -4.28
N TRP A 340 -8.61 28.70 -3.27
CA TRP A 340 -7.44 28.42 -2.45
C TRP A 340 -7.59 27.12 -1.64
N PHE A 341 -8.74 26.88 -1.00
CA PHE A 341 -8.99 25.60 -0.30
C PHE A 341 -8.92 24.40 -1.25
N THR A 342 -9.47 24.55 -2.45
CA THR A 342 -9.48 23.51 -3.48
C THR A 342 -8.06 23.19 -3.98
N SER A 343 -7.26 24.21 -4.28
CA SER A 343 -5.85 24.05 -4.69
C SER A 343 -4.96 23.50 -3.56
N SER A 344 -5.30 23.80 -2.30
CA SER A 344 -4.62 23.24 -1.12
C SER A 344 -5.01 21.78 -0.84
N GLY A 345 -5.91 21.18 -1.63
CA GLY A 345 -6.33 19.78 -1.53
C GLY A 345 -7.58 19.54 -0.67
N LEU A 346 -8.19 20.60 -0.09
CA LEU A 346 -9.45 20.53 0.65
C LEU A 346 -10.61 21.03 -0.25
N ALA A 347 -11.04 20.19 -1.19
CA ALA A 347 -12.18 20.48 -2.05
C ALA A 347 -13.50 20.42 -1.26
N LEU A 348 -13.99 21.58 -0.80
CA LEU A 348 -15.26 21.69 -0.08
C LEU A 348 -16.42 21.53 -1.06
N ALA A 349 -16.89 20.28 -1.27
CA ALA A 349 -18.01 19.93 -2.13
C ALA A 349 -19.35 20.46 -1.57
N GLY A 350 -19.56 21.77 -1.73
CA GLY A 350 -20.83 22.43 -1.45
C GLY A 350 -20.97 23.11 -0.09
N HIS A 351 -20.05 22.93 0.88
CA HIS A 351 -19.82 23.76 2.11
C HIS A 351 -19.15 22.97 3.27
N LYS A 352 -19.18 21.63 3.21
CA LYS A 352 -18.64 20.73 4.24
C LYS A 352 -17.87 19.57 3.62
N ILE A 353 -16.85 19.10 4.30
CA ILE A 353 -16.20 17.83 3.98
C ILE A 353 -15.85 17.08 5.25
N ALA A 354 -16.07 15.77 5.24
CA ALA A 354 -15.70 14.87 6.32
C ALA A 354 -14.48 14.05 5.88
N TRP A 355 -13.37 14.16 6.59
CA TRP A 355 -12.17 13.37 6.36
C TRP A 355 -11.90 12.46 7.55
N PRO A 356 -11.25 11.29 7.34
CA PRO A 356 -10.67 10.53 8.43
C PRO A 356 -9.80 11.43 9.31
N ARG A 357 -9.93 11.29 10.64
CA ARG A 357 -9.25 12.16 11.62
C ARG A 357 -7.77 12.34 11.32
N LYS A 358 -7.08 11.24 11.00
CA LYS A 358 -5.68 11.21 10.60
C LYS A 358 -5.35 12.13 9.41
N LYS A 359 -6.10 12.00 8.31
CA LYS A 359 -5.92 12.82 7.10
C LYS A 359 -6.22 14.31 7.35
N ALA A 360 -7.22 14.58 8.20
CA ALA A 360 -7.63 15.93 8.56
C ALA A 360 -6.51 16.70 9.30
N PHE A 361 -5.88 16.07 10.30
CA PHE A 361 -4.83 16.71 11.10
C PHE A 361 -3.51 16.86 10.36
N ASP A 362 -3.12 15.87 9.53
CA ASP A 362 -1.94 15.99 8.66
C ASP A 362 -2.08 17.17 7.69
N TRP A 363 -3.28 17.41 7.17
CA TRP A 363 -3.53 18.55 6.29
C TRP A 363 -3.52 19.88 7.05
N LEU A 364 -4.15 19.93 8.23
CA LEU A 364 -4.18 21.13 9.07
C LEU A 364 -2.78 21.58 9.50
N SER A 365 -1.96 20.66 9.99
CA SER A 365 -0.60 20.96 10.44
C SER A 365 0.27 21.52 9.32
N ARG A 366 0.18 20.95 8.10
CA ARG A 366 0.94 21.42 6.92
C ARG A 366 0.49 22.79 6.41
N ASN A 367 -0.82 23.09 6.49
CA ASN A 367 -1.40 24.29 5.87
C ASN A 367 -1.72 25.40 6.88
N TYR A 368 -1.46 25.23 8.17
CA TYR A 368 -1.81 26.21 9.20
C TYR A 368 -1.15 27.58 9.00
N ALA A 369 0.13 27.61 8.63
CA ALA A 369 0.84 28.86 8.35
C ALA A 369 0.21 29.62 7.17
N ALA A 370 -0.21 28.88 6.13
CA ALA A 370 -0.88 29.44 4.96
C ALA A 370 -2.32 29.89 5.27
N LEU A 371 -3.05 29.18 6.14
CA LEU A 371 -4.38 29.60 6.62
C LEU A 371 -4.33 30.96 7.32
N LYS A 372 -3.33 31.14 8.20
CA LYS A 372 -3.13 32.41 8.93
C LYS A 372 -2.71 33.55 7.99
N ALA A 373 -1.86 33.27 7.00
CA ALA A 373 -1.44 34.27 6.00
C ALA A 373 -2.60 34.73 5.10
N ASN A 374 -3.57 33.86 4.81
CA ASN A 374 -4.77 34.17 4.03
C ASN A 374 -5.93 34.76 4.88
N GLY A 375 -5.69 35.08 6.15
CA GLY A 375 -6.70 35.70 7.02
C GLY A 375 -7.86 34.78 7.42
N VAL A 376 -7.69 33.45 7.31
CA VAL A 376 -8.71 32.47 7.69
C VAL A 376 -8.66 32.20 9.19
N ILE A 377 -9.79 32.37 9.88
CA ILE A 377 -9.92 32.09 11.31
C ILE A 377 -10.35 30.63 11.50
N VAL A 378 -9.53 29.82 12.17
CA VAL A 378 -9.86 28.44 12.50
C VAL A 378 -10.58 28.40 13.86
N LYS A 379 -11.82 27.90 13.90
CA LYS A 379 -12.60 27.74 15.15
C LYS A 379 -12.83 26.27 15.47
N GLN A 380 -12.47 25.88 16.69
CA GLN A 380 -12.81 24.58 17.30
C GLN A 380 -14.11 24.73 18.13
N PRO A 381 -14.88 23.66 18.39
CA PRO A 381 -16.06 23.74 19.23
C PRO A 381 -15.71 24.19 20.65
N GLU A 382 -16.26 25.33 21.07
CA GLU A 382 -16.28 25.76 22.48
C GLU A 382 -17.40 24.99 23.19
N GLY A 383 -17.06 23.87 23.81
CA GLY A 383 -18.02 23.06 24.58
C GLY A 383 -17.90 23.32 26.07
N THR A 384 -19.00 23.74 26.71
CA THR A 384 -19.21 23.83 28.17
C THR A 384 -19.34 22.48 28.87
N SER A 385 -18.75 21.42 28.33
CA SER A 385 -18.80 20.05 28.86
C SER A 385 -17.40 19.45 28.82
N ASP A 386 -16.97 18.82 29.93
CA ASP A 386 -15.67 18.17 30.19
C ASP A 386 -15.17 17.16 29.12
N GLU A 387 -15.89 16.96 28.03
CA GLU A 387 -15.60 16.00 26.95
C GLU A 387 -15.16 16.65 25.62
N ALA A 388 -15.15 17.99 25.50
CA ALA A 388 -14.70 18.66 24.29
C ALA A 388 -13.16 18.70 24.22
N LYS A 389 -12.54 17.76 23.49
CA LYS A 389 -11.09 17.74 23.27
C LYS A 389 -10.66 18.95 22.42
N HIS A 390 -9.86 19.84 23.02
CA HIS A 390 -9.14 20.88 22.29
C HIS A 390 -7.88 20.30 21.66
N TYR A 391 -7.74 20.44 20.35
CA TYR A 391 -6.59 19.92 19.61
C TYR A 391 -5.53 20.98 19.41
N PHE A 392 -4.26 20.59 19.59
CA PHE A 392 -3.12 21.42 19.22
C PHE A 392 -3.05 21.52 17.70
N ILE A 393 -3.06 22.76 17.18
CA ILE A 393 -2.94 23.05 15.74
C ILE A 393 -1.68 23.91 15.55
N GLY A 394 -0.56 23.28 15.23
CA GLY A 394 0.73 23.93 15.02
C GLY A 394 1.78 22.99 14.44
N GLU A 395 2.96 23.51 14.11
CA GLU A 395 4.09 22.69 13.64
C GLU A 395 4.69 21.87 14.79
N ALA A 396 4.90 20.58 14.54
CA ALA A 396 5.62 19.69 15.44
C ALA A 396 7.03 19.42 14.87
N LYS A 397 8.08 19.62 15.66
CA LYS A 397 9.48 19.40 15.25
C LYS A 397 10.17 18.43 16.20
N ILE A 398 10.96 17.51 15.66
CA ILE A 398 11.81 16.62 16.47
C ILE A 398 13.26 17.10 16.32
N ASP A 399 13.88 17.41 17.45
CA ASP A 399 15.32 17.63 17.54
C ASP A 399 15.96 16.38 18.16
N LEU A 400 16.71 15.65 17.33
CA LEU A 400 17.36 14.38 17.66
C LEU A 400 18.88 14.54 17.63
N GLN A 401 19.52 14.35 18.78
CA GLN A 401 20.96 14.41 18.95
C GLN A 401 21.50 13.09 19.51
N VAL A 402 22.58 12.60 18.93
CA VAL A 402 23.25 11.37 19.38
C VAL A 402 24.69 11.68 19.73
N SER A 403 25.07 11.36 20.97
CA SER A 403 26.43 11.50 21.48
C SER A 403 27.06 10.14 21.80
N GLU A 404 28.34 10.01 21.51
CA GLU A 404 29.11 8.80 21.79
C GLU A 404 29.52 8.69 23.27
N ASN A 405 29.32 7.50 23.84
CA ASN A 405 29.84 7.08 25.13
C ASN A 405 30.71 5.81 24.98
N ARG A 406 31.29 5.28 26.07
CA ARG A 406 32.28 4.18 26.01
C ARG A 406 31.74 2.92 25.33
N ASP A 407 30.52 2.48 25.67
CA ASP A 407 29.93 1.22 25.16
C ASP A 407 28.60 1.42 24.41
N TRP A 408 28.04 2.63 24.43
CA TRP A 408 26.74 2.96 23.83
C TRP A 408 26.73 4.39 23.26
N PHE A 409 25.68 4.71 22.51
CA PHE A 409 25.32 6.06 22.12
C PHE A 409 24.15 6.55 22.97
N ASP A 410 24.27 7.76 23.52
CA ASP A 410 23.16 8.44 24.17
C ASP A 410 22.35 9.16 23.11
N VAL A 411 21.09 8.78 22.97
CA VAL A 411 20.11 9.44 22.10
C VAL A 411 19.32 10.42 22.97
N LYS A 412 19.57 11.72 22.79
CA LYS A 412 18.76 12.79 23.37
C LYS A 412 17.83 13.30 22.31
N ALA A 413 16.53 13.13 22.54
CA ALA A 413 15.49 13.53 21.60
C ALA A 413 14.44 14.35 22.32
N VAL A 414 14.19 15.55 21.81
CA VAL A 414 13.17 16.47 22.31
C VAL A 414 12.23 16.79 21.17
N VAL A 415 10.93 16.74 21.44
CA VAL A 415 9.89 17.09 20.50
C VAL A 415 9.27 18.40 20.90
N ARG A 416 9.24 19.35 19.98
CA ARG A 416 8.65 20.67 20.16
C ARG A 416 7.27 20.73 19.52
N PHE A 417 6.25 21.01 20.33
CA PHE A 417 4.91 21.37 19.89
C PHE A 417 4.69 22.85 20.22
N GLY A 418 4.96 23.73 19.26
CA GLY A 418 4.94 25.18 19.52
C GLY A 418 5.99 25.57 20.57
N GLU A 419 5.54 26.04 21.73
CA GLU A 419 6.40 26.42 22.87
C GLU A 419 6.69 25.27 23.85
N PHE A 420 5.99 24.13 23.71
CA PHE A 420 6.15 23.00 24.63
C PHE A 420 7.26 22.07 24.15
N GLU A 421 8.25 21.83 25.01
CA GLU A 421 9.27 20.81 24.83
C GLU A 421 8.86 19.54 25.57
N ILE A 422 8.75 18.43 24.83
CA ILE A 422 8.36 17.14 25.37
C ILE A 422 9.50 16.14 25.15
N PRO A 423 9.95 15.44 26.20
CA PRO A 423 10.88 14.33 26.05
C PRO A 423 10.33 13.29 25.07
N PHE A 424 11.14 12.90 24.08
CA PHE A 424 10.72 11.93 23.07
C PHE A 424 10.28 10.59 23.69
N ILE A 425 10.80 10.23 24.86
CA ILE A 425 10.43 9.01 25.58
C ILE A 425 8.93 8.93 25.91
N SER A 426 8.30 10.06 26.26
CA SER A 426 6.87 10.11 26.54
C SER A 426 6.03 9.82 25.28
N ILE A 427 6.53 10.26 24.12
CA ILE A 427 5.93 9.97 22.81
C ILE A 427 6.18 8.50 22.43
N TYR A 428 7.39 7.98 22.64
CA TYR A 428 7.75 6.59 22.39
C TYR A 428 6.81 5.61 23.11
N GLN A 429 6.48 5.86 24.38
CA GLN A 429 5.54 5.02 25.12
C GLN A 429 4.14 5.00 24.49
N LYS A 430 3.69 6.14 23.93
CA LYS A 430 2.41 6.23 23.21
C LYS A 430 2.47 5.51 21.85
N ILE A 431 3.55 5.71 21.10
CA ILE A 431 3.84 5.01 19.83
C ILE A 431 3.80 3.49 20.03
N LYS A 432 4.50 2.98 21.06
CA LYS A 432 4.56 1.55 21.40
C LYS A 432 3.20 0.96 21.80
N GLN A 433 2.33 1.78 22.39
CA GLN A 433 0.95 1.43 22.74
C GLN A 433 -0.03 1.58 21.57
N GLY A 434 0.43 2.01 20.38
CA GLY A 434 -0.44 2.30 19.23
C GLY A 434 -1.36 3.50 19.44
N LYS A 435 -1.01 4.40 20.38
CA LYS A 435 -1.76 5.62 20.67
C LYS A 435 -1.13 6.78 19.90
N HIS A 436 -1.92 7.40 19.03
CA HIS A 436 -1.51 8.54 18.21
C HIS A 436 -1.80 9.90 18.90
N GLU A 437 -2.22 9.89 20.17
CA GLU A 437 -2.60 11.08 20.94
C GLU A 437 -1.70 11.29 22.16
N LEU A 438 -1.34 12.55 22.39
CA LEU A 438 -0.59 13.02 23.55
C LEU A 438 -1.26 14.27 24.12
N VAL A 439 -1.43 14.35 25.44
CA VAL A 439 -1.91 15.57 26.11
C VAL A 439 -0.71 16.45 26.44
N LEU A 440 -0.75 17.71 25.99
CA LEU A 440 0.25 18.74 26.24
C LEU A 440 0.06 19.35 27.65
N PRO A 441 1.09 20.01 28.22
CA PRO A 441 1.01 20.63 29.55
C PRO A 441 -0.11 21.68 29.72
N ASN A 442 -0.57 22.29 28.62
CA ASN A 442 -1.68 23.25 28.60
C ASN A 442 -3.07 22.60 28.52
N GLY A 443 -3.15 21.27 28.49
CA GLY A 443 -4.42 20.52 28.37
C GLY A 443 -4.87 20.26 26.93
N GLU A 444 -4.17 20.78 25.92
CA GLU A 444 -4.46 20.48 24.50
C GLU A 444 -4.01 19.07 24.13
N THR A 445 -4.71 18.44 23.18
CA THR A 445 -4.34 17.12 22.64
C THR A 445 -3.55 17.29 21.34
N ALA A 446 -2.28 16.90 21.34
CA ALA A 446 -1.44 16.79 20.16
C ALA A 446 -1.58 15.40 19.51
N ILE A 447 -1.56 15.37 18.18
CA ILE A 447 -1.57 14.13 17.39
C ILE A 447 -0.16 13.87 16.85
N ILE A 448 0.34 12.65 17.06
CA ILE A 448 1.66 12.23 16.63
C ILE A 448 1.60 11.89 15.13
N PRO A 449 2.39 12.55 14.26
CA PRO A 449 2.37 12.28 12.82
C PRO A 449 2.82 10.86 12.48
N ASP A 450 2.15 10.21 11.53
CA ASP A 450 2.48 8.83 11.11
C ASP A 450 3.82 8.73 10.39
N THR A 451 4.24 9.80 9.72
CA THR A 451 5.59 9.90 9.14
C THR A 451 6.67 9.72 10.20
N TRP A 452 6.40 10.03 11.47
CA TRP A 452 7.37 9.79 12.55
C TRP A 452 7.44 8.31 12.92
N PHE A 453 6.33 7.58 12.84
CA PHE A 453 6.33 6.13 12.99
C PHE A 453 7.16 5.50 11.87
N GLU A 454 7.01 5.93 10.62
CA GLU A 454 7.77 5.37 9.50
C GLU A 454 9.27 5.72 9.57
N HIS A 455 9.62 6.99 9.79
CA HIS A 455 11.00 7.45 9.75
C HIS A 455 11.82 7.05 10.99
N TYR A 456 11.19 7.00 12.18
CA TYR A 456 11.92 6.77 13.42
C TYR A 456 11.67 5.37 14.01
N SER A 457 10.64 4.61 13.60
CA SER A 457 10.44 3.23 14.12
C SER A 457 11.69 2.37 13.99
N GLY A 458 12.42 2.50 12.88
CA GLY A 458 13.70 1.83 12.66
C GLY A 458 14.65 2.01 13.83
N LEU A 459 14.98 3.25 14.22
CA LEU A 459 15.87 3.54 15.36
C LEU A 459 15.23 3.18 16.70
N LEU A 460 13.95 3.50 16.87
CA LEU A 460 13.24 3.34 18.14
C LEU A 460 13.03 1.88 18.56
N ASN A 461 13.07 0.94 17.61
CA ASN A 461 12.99 -0.49 17.92
C ASN A 461 14.27 -1.04 18.58
N PHE A 462 15.40 -0.34 18.45
CA PHE A 462 16.71 -0.79 18.95
C PHE A 462 17.18 -0.02 20.19
N VAL A 463 16.43 1.00 20.58
CA VAL A 463 16.72 1.82 21.73
C VAL A 463 16.26 1.13 23.02
N GLN A 464 17.09 1.23 24.06
CA GLN A 464 16.76 0.77 25.41
C GLN A 464 16.48 1.98 26.32
N GLU A 465 15.45 1.87 27.17
CA GLU A 465 15.11 2.88 28.17
C GLU A 465 16.06 2.80 29.38
N GLN A 466 16.55 3.95 29.84
CA GLN A 466 17.29 4.08 31.10
C GLN A 466 16.61 5.11 32.01
N GLU A 467 16.89 5.08 33.31
CA GLU A 467 16.43 6.10 34.26
C GLU A 467 16.92 7.50 33.83
N GLY A 468 16.00 8.47 33.72
CA GLY A 468 16.32 9.88 33.46
C GLY A 468 16.09 10.41 32.03
N ASP A 469 15.09 9.91 31.30
CA ASP A 469 14.68 10.35 29.94
C ASP A 469 15.75 10.23 28.84
N VAL A 470 16.82 9.45 29.09
CA VAL A 470 17.87 9.16 28.10
C VAL A 470 17.62 7.78 27.46
N LEU A 471 17.76 7.74 26.14
CA LEU A 471 17.58 6.56 25.32
C LEU A 471 18.96 6.01 24.91
N LEU A 472 19.21 4.73 25.17
CA LEU A 472 20.50 4.08 24.86
C LEU A 472 20.42 3.32 23.53
N LEU A 473 21.34 3.62 22.61
CA LEU A 473 21.52 2.87 21.38
C LEU A 473 22.88 2.18 21.38
N LYS A 474 22.92 0.86 21.20
CA LYS A 474 24.18 0.11 21.18
C LYS A 474 25.05 0.49 19.99
N LYS A 475 26.39 0.42 20.15
CA LYS A 475 27.36 0.83 19.12
C LYS A 475 27.20 0.13 17.77
N HIS A 476 26.74 -1.12 17.77
CA HIS A 476 26.54 -1.88 16.54
C HIS A 476 25.38 -1.35 15.66
N HIS A 477 24.53 -0.45 16.16
CA HIS A 477 23.50 0.24 15.37
C HIS A 477 24.00 1.54 14.70
N LEU A 478 25.32 1.76 14.64
CA LEU A 478 25.92 2.94 14.01
C LEU A 478 25.42 3.17 12.57
N ALA A 479 25.29 2.10 11.78
CA ALA A 479 24.83 2.19 10.39
C ALA A 479 23.43 2.81 10.27
N LEU A 480 22.54 2.50 11.21
CA LEU A 480 21.18 3.03 11.27
C LEU A 480 21.16 4.50 11.68
N ALA A 481 21.97 4.87 12.67
CA ALA A 481 22.11 6.26 13.06
C ALA A 481 22.61 7.12 11.88
N GLN A 482 23.58 6.62 11.12
CA GLN A 482 24.14 7.33 9.96
C GLN A 482 23.15 7.42 8.78
N GLU A 483 22.32 6.40 8.54
CA GLU A 483 21.24 6.47 7.55
C GLU A 483 20.29 7.65 7.85
N LEU A 484 19.94 7.82 9.12
CA LEU A 484 19.07 8.91 9.57
C LEU A 484 19.75 10.27 9.47
N GLN A 485 21.08 10.35 9.68
CA GLN A 485 21.84 11.57 9.42
C GLN A 485 21.89 11.92 7.93
N LYS A 486 22.05 10.95 7.01
CA LYS A 486 21.98 11.20 5.56
C LYS A 486 20.63 11.82 5.17
N ASN A 487 19.56 11.37 5.80
CA ASN A 487 18.21 11.89 5.59
C ASN A 487 17.94 13.21 6.36
N LYS A 488 18.95 13.81 6.99
CA LYS A 488 18.87 15.05 7.81
C LYS A 488 17.91 14.95 9.00
N LEU A 489 17.63 13.74 9.47
CA LEU A 489 16.71 13.48 10.59
C LEU A 489 17.42 13.45 11.96
N LEU A 490 18.75 13.58 11.99
CA LEU A 490 19.59 13.36 13.16
C LEU A 490 20.88 14.18 13.10
N LYS A 491 21.35 14.69 14.24
CA LYS A 491 22.71 15.20 14.41
C LYS A 491 23.57 14.15 15.14
N LEU A 492 24.59 13.62 14.46
CA LEU A 492 25.53 12.64 15.00
C LEU A 492 26.87 13.29 15.34
N ASN A 493 27.30 13.11 16.59
CA ASN A 493 28.65 13.44 17.04
C ASN A 493 29.39 12.12 17.32
N ILE A 494 30.16 11.63 16.35
CA ILE A 494 30.89 10.36 16.41
C ILE A 494 32.40 10.65 16.30
N SER A 495 33.24 9.89 16.99
CA SER A 495 34.71 9.99 16.86
C SER A 495 35.24 9.52 15.48
N GLU A 496 36.34 10.11 15.01
CA GLU A 496 37.02 9.73 13.74
C GLU A 496 37.35 8.23 13.65
N LYS A 497 37.60 7.59 14.80
CA LYS A 497 37.87 6.14 14.90
C LYS A 497 36.69 5.26 14.49
N LEU A 498 35.45 5.70 14.72
CA LEU A 498 34.25 4.97 14.33
C LEU A 498 33.83 5.23 12.89
N GLU A 499 34.26 6.33 12.25
CA GLU A 499 34.10 6.49 10.79
C GLU A 499 34.88 5.45 9.99
N GLN A 500 35.99 4.94 10.53
CA GLN A 500 36.80 3.89 9.91
C GLN A 500 36.05 2.55 9.77
N LEU A 501 34.96 2.31 10.52
CA LEU A 501 34.07 1.14 10.33
C LEU A 501 33.45 1.10 8.92
N ARG A 502 33.39 2.23 8.21
CA ARG A 502 32.81 2.32 6.85
C ARG A 502 33.80 1.94 5.76
N ASN A 503 35.09 2.15 5.98
CA ASN A 503 36.16 1.89 5.02
C ASN A 503 37.04 0.74 5.52
N ILE A 504 36.50 -0.47 5.46
CA ILE A 504 37.23 -1.72 5.78
C ILE A 504 38.49 -1.86 4.90
N ASP A 505 38.54 -1.21 3.74
CA ASP A 505 39.68 -1.22 2.83
C ASP A 505 40.89 -0.39 3.33
N GLN A 506 40.69 0.47 4.33
CA GLN A 506 41.74 1.27 4.98
C GLN A 506 41.90 0.91 6.46
N LEU A 507 41.78 -0.37 6.78
CA LEU A 507 42.01 -0.85 8.14
C LEU A 507 43.46 -0.64 8.57
N LYS A 508 43.62 -0.25 9.83
CA LYS A 508 44.90 -0.22 10.51
C LYS A 508 45.61 -1.58 10.37
N GLU A 509 46.85 -1.56 9.93
CA GLU A 509 47.69 -2.75 9.94
C GLU A 509 48.13 -3.04 11.38
N TYR A 510 47.96 -4.30 11.79
CA TYR A 510 48.43 -4.80 13.09
C TYR A 510 49.59 -5.74 12.87
N ASP A 511 50.55 -5.79 13.80
CA ASP A 511 51.63 -6.78 13.75
C ASP A 511 51.10 -8.20 14.07
N LEU A 512 51.79 -9.23 13.58
CA LEU A 512 51.51 -10.61 14.00
C LEU A 512 52.06 -10.84 15.42
N PRO A 513 51.40 -11.68 16.24
CA PRO A 513 51.90 -11.98 17.58
C PRO A 513 53.18 -12.83 17.53
N ALA A 514 54.04 -12.66 18.54
CA ALA A 514 55.39 -13.22 18.52
C ALA A 514 55.41 -14.76 18.55
N GLY A 515 54.45 -15.39 19.24
CA GLY A 515 54.33 -16.84 19.34
C GLY A 515 53.61 -17.51 18.17
N PHE A 516 53.24 -16.77 17.12
CA PHE A 516 52.66 -17.34 15.90
C PHE A 516 53.76 -17.74 14.92
N ILE A 517 53.79 -19.02 14.55
CA ILE A 517 54.79 -19.63 13.68
C ILE A 517 54.19 -19.87 12.29
N GLY A 518 54.26 -18.86 11.44
CA GLY A 518 53.84 -18.94 10.04
C GLY A 518 53.71 -17.57 9.38
N GLU A 519 53.58 -17.57 8.06
CA GLU A 519 53.28 -16.36 7.29
C GLU A 519 51.83 -16.39 6.83
N LEU A 520 51.10 -15.30 7.08
CA LEU A 520 49.76 -15.11 6.55
C LEU A 520 49.85 -14.51 5.14
N ARG A 521 49.09 -15.08 4.19
CA ARG A 521 48.89 -14.46 2.88
C ARG A 521 48.25 -13.07 3.03
N PRO A 522 48.38 -12.15 2.04
CA PRO A 522 47.84 -10.78 2.15
C PRO A 522 46.36 -10.73 2.56
N TYR A 523 45.51 -11.57 1.94
CA TYR A 523 44.10 -11.65 2.33
C TYR A 523 43.93 -12.23 3.75
N GLN A 524 44.70 -13.23 4.15
CA GLN A 524 44.63 -13.78 5.52
C GLN A 524 45.04 -12.73 6.55
N LYS A 525 46.05 -11.92 6.24
CA LYS A 525 46.49 -10.80 7.07
C LYS A 525 45.42 -9.72 7.19
N ALA A 526 44.75 -9.37 6.09
CA ALA A 526 43.61 -8.45 6.11
C ALA A 526 42.46 -8.97 7.00
N GLY A 527 42.20 -10.29 6.97
CA GLY A 527 41.17 -10.89 7.84
C GLY A 527 41.56 -10.89 9.31
N TYR A 528 42.85 -11.12 9.63
CA TYR A 528 43.38 -10.92 10.97
C TYR A 528 43.23 -9.46 11.44
N ASN A 529 43.60 -8.48 10.60
CA ASN A 529 43.48 -7.07 10.92
C ASN A 529 42.02 -6.66 11.17
N TRP A 530 41.08 -7.17 10.36
CA TRP A 530 39.65 -6.95 10.55
C TRP A 530 39.14 -7.52 11.88
N MET A 531 39.53 -8.74 12.26
CA MET A 531 39.15 -9.30 13.57
C MET A 531 39.76 -8.53 14.74
N ARG A 532 41.00 -8.06 14.62
CA ARG A 532 41.66 -7.19 15.62
C ARG A 532 40.93 -5.86 15.76
N PHE A 533 40.52 -5.25 14.66
CA PHE A 533 39.74 -4.02 14.65
C PHE A 533 38.40 -4.21 15.36
N LEU A 534 37.62 -5.24 15.04
CA LEU A 534 36.36 -5.53 15.74
C LEU A 534 36.57 -5.75 17.25
N ASN A 535 37.65 -6.42 17.62
CA ASN A 535 38.03 -6.62 19.01
C ASN A 535 38.31 -5.31 19.76
N GLU A 536 38.92 -4.30 19.13
CA GLU A 536 39.17 -2.98 19.76
C GLU A 536 37.89 -2.21 20.10
N PHE A 537 36.79 -2.45 19.37
CA PHE A 537 35.49 -1.79 19.58
C PHE A 537 34.46 -2.65 20.32
N ASP A 538 34.87 -3.79 20.89
CA ASP A 538 33.98 -4.74 21.56
C ASP A 538 32.85 -5.25 20.65
N LEU A 539 33.12 -5.35 19.34
CA LEU A 539 32.19 -5.84 18.32
C LEU A 539 32.49 -7.31 17.98
N GLY A 540 31.44 -8.07 17.74
CA GLY A 540 31.54 -9.43 17.19
C GLY A 540 31.58 -9.44 15.67
N GLY A 541 32.08 -10.53 15.09
CA GLY A 541 32.25 -10.68 13.64
C GLY A 541 31.91 -12.07 13.11
N CYS A 542 31.59 -12.14 11.83
CA CYS A 542 31.41 -13.36 11.03
C CYS A 542 32.49 -13.41 9.94
N LEU A 543 33.46 -14.31 10.08
CA LEU A 543 34.44 -14.61 9.04
C LEU A 543 33.85 -15.68 8.11
N ALA A 544 33.28 -15.19 7.02
CA ALA A 544 32.51 -15.94 6.03
C ALA A 544 33.32 -16.30 4.77
N ASP A 545 34.65 -16.35 4.87
CA ASP A 545 35.52 -16.73 3.75
C ASP A 545 35.18 -18.11 3.19
N ASP A 546 35.37 -18.28 1.88
CA ASP A 546 35.25 -19.57 1.20
C ASP A 546 36.10 -20.66 1.89
N MET A 547 35.63 -21.89 1.74
CA MET A 547 36.23 -23.05 2.39
C MET A 547 37.64 -23.32 1.87
N GLY A 548 38.63 -23.37 2.76
CA GLY A 548 40.04 -23.59 2.39
C GLY A 548 40.88 -22.32 2.28
N LEU A 549 40.31 -21.12 2.50
CA LEU A 549 41.09 -19.87 2.58
C LEU A 549 41.86 -19.69 3.91
N GLY A 550 41.76 -20.62 4.86
CA GLY A 550 42.56 -20.61 6.09
C GLY A 550 41.96 -19.80 7.24
N LYS A 551 40.63 -19.89 7.44
CA LYS A 551 39.92 -19.29 8.60
C LYS A 551 40.52 -19.71 9.94
N THR A 552 40.88 -20.99 10.07
CA THR A 552 41.51 -21.55 11.27
C THR A 552 42.82 -20.84 11.60
N VAL A 553 43.72 -20.71 10.62
CA VAL A 553 45.03 -20.05 10.80
C VAL A 553 44.88 -18.58 11.17
N GLN A 554 43.96 -17.85 10.51
CA GLN A 554 43.64 -16.45 10.86
C GLN A 554 43.15 -16.33 12.30
N THR A 555 42.30 -17.26 12.74
CA THR A 555 41.75 -17.29 14.11
C THR A 555 42.82 -17.67 15.14
N LEU A 556 43.71 -18.61 14.83
CA LEU A 556 44.82 -18.97 15.70
C LEU A 556 45.77 -17.78 15.92
N ALA A 557 46.04 -16.98 14.88
CA ALA A 557 46.80 -15.74 15.03
C ALA A 557 46.11 -14.74 15.97
N LEU A 558 44.78 -14.61 15.90
CA LEU A 558 44.01 -13.77 16.83
C LEU A 558 44.08 -14.28 18.28
N LEU A 559 43.92 -15.59 18.50
CA LEU A 559 43.94 -16.20 19.83
C LEU A 559 45.34 -16.18 20.46
N GLN A 560 46.39 -16.34 19.65
CA GLN A 560 47.78 -16.18 20.09
C GLN A 560 48.04 -14.73 20.52
N TRP A 561 47.59 -13.75 19.73
CA TRP A 561 47.65 -12.34 20.12
C TRP A 561 46.92 -12.09 21.46
N GLN A 562 45.74 -12.66 21.63
CA GLN A 562 44.97 -12.50 22.87
C GLN A 562 45.73 -13.04 24.08
N LYS A 563 46.41 -14.19 23.97
CA LYS A 563 47.23 -14.75 25.04
C LYS A 563 48.36 -13.80 25.45
N GLU A 564 49.03 -13.18 24.48
CA GLU A 564 50.18 -12.30 24.71
C GLU A 564 49.78 -10.96 25.35
N TYR A 565 48.68 -10.36 24.91
CA TYR A 565 48.28 -9.01 25.32
C TYR A 565 47.23 -8.99 26.44
N MET A 566 46.51 -10.10 26.67
CA MET A 566 45.53 -10.26 27.73
C MET A 566 45.77 -11.55 28.54
N PRO A 567 46.93 -11.66 29.23
CA PRO A 567 47.29 -12.86 29.97
C PRO A 567 46.25 -13.17 31.06
N GLY A 568 45.87 -14.44 31.17
CA GLY A 568 44.89 -14.91 32.15
C GLY A 568 43.45 -15.00 31.61
N HIS A 569 43.13 -14.34 30.50
CA HIS A 569 41.86 -14.50 29.82
C HIS A 569 41.78 -15.82 29.06
N LYS A 570 40.57 -16.38 28.95
CA LYS A 570 40.32 -17.71 28.36
C LYS A 570 39.41 -17.60 27.15
N SER A 571 39.66 -18.44 26.15
CA SER A 571 38.84 -18.49 24.95
C SER A 571 38.16 -19.84 24.80
N LEU A 572 36.91 -19.83 24.33
CA LEU A 572 36.12 -21.01 24.05
C LEU A 572 35.99 -21.18 22.54
N LEU A 573 36.30 -22.38 22.06
CA LEU A 573 36.11 -22.78 20.67
C LEU A 573 35.09 -23.93 20.62
N VAL A 574 33.97 -23.68 19.94
CA VAL A 574 32.88 -24.65 19.77
C VAL A 574 32.82 -25.04 18.30
N LEU A 575 32.92 -26.34 18.03
CA LEU A 575 33.04 -26.83 16.65
C LEU A 575 32.43 -28.24 16.49
N PRO A 576 32.19 -28.73 15.26
CA PRO A 576 31.76 -30.10 15.04
C PRO A 576 32.78 -31.10 15.61
N LYS A 577 32.31 -32.22 16.17
CA LYS A 577 33.17 -33.25 16.80
C LYS A 577 34.33 -33.70 15.89
N SER A 578 34.09 -33.75 14.58
CA SER A 578 35.06 -34.14 13.55
C SER A 578 36.18 -33.13 13.32
N LEU A 579 36.01 -31.86 13.72
CA LEU A 579 37.03 -30.81 13.54
C LEU A 579 37.99 -30.65 14.73
N ILE A 580 37.66 -31.24 15.89
CA ILE A 580 38.47 -31.11 17.13
C ILE A 580 39.93 -31.49 16.87
N TYR A 581 40.16 -32.64 16.24
CA TYR A 581 41.51 -33.13 15.99
C TYR A 581 42.29 -32.25 15.01
N ASN A 582 41.64 -31.79 13.94
CA ASN A 582 42.27 -30.92 12.95
C ASN A 582 42.70 -29.57 13.58
N TRP A 583 41.82 -28.95 14.37
CA TRP A 583 42.15 -27.72 15.09
C TRP A 583 43.33 -27.90 16.04
N HIS A 584 43.40 -29.03 16.74
CA HIS A 584 44.51 -29.33 17.63
C HIS A 584 45.85 -29.50 16.87
N LEU A 585 45.84 -30.14 15.69
CA LEU A 585 47.02 -30.24 14.84
C LEU A 585 47.47 -28.88 14.29
N GLU A 586 46.53 -28.07 13.78
CA GLU A 586 46.83 -26.74 13.26
C GLU A 586 47.37 -25.81 14.36
N ALA A 587 46.80 -25.87 15.56
CA ALA A 587 47.31 -25.09 16.69
C ALA A 587 48.74 -25.49 17.07
N ARG A 588 49.06 -26.79 17.11
CA ARG A 588 50.45 -27.25 17.35
C ARG A 588 51.43 -26.76 16.29
N ARG A 589 50.97 -26.60 15.05
CA ARG A 589 51.80 -26.14 13.93
C ARG A 589 52.03 -24.63 13.96
N PHE A 590 50.97 -23.84 14.13
CA PHE A 590 51.00 -22.39 13.95
C PHE A 590 51.09 -21.60 15.26
N ALA A 591 50.71 -22.18 16.39
CA ALA A 591 50.71 -21.51 17.70
C ALA A 591 50.99 -22.53 18.82
N PRO A 592 52.19 -23.16 18.82
CA PRO A 592 52.51 -24.28 19.72
C PRO A 592 52.49 -23.92 21.20
N GLU A 593 52.60 -22.63 21.52
CA GLU A 593 52.60 -22.17 22.91
C GLU A 593 51.20 -22.09 23.53
N LEU A 594 50.12 -22.19 22.73
CA LEU A 594 48.76 -22.15 23.26
C LEU A 594 48.45 -23.42 24.06
N LYS A 595 48.07 -23.26 25.33
CA LYS A 595 47.62 -24.39 26.15
C LYS A 595 46.18 -24.73 25.79
N ILE A 596 45.99 -25.85 25.09
CA ILE A 596 44.67 -26.29 24.64
C ILE A 596 44.14 -27.39 25.54
N VAL A 597 42.89 -27.24 25.99
CA VAL A 597 42.14 -28.26 26.71
C VAL A 597 40.95 -28.69 25.87
N VAL A 598 40.86 -29.98 25.56
CA VAL A 598 39.72 -30.56 24.87
C VAL A 598 38.72 -31.08 25.90
N HIS A 599 37.53 -30.49 25.92
CA HIS A 599 36.40 -30.94 26.73
C HIS A 599 35.38 -31.65 25.81
N ALA A 600 35.67 -32.90 25.47
CA ALA A 600 34.82 -33.76 24.65
C ALA A 600 34.99 -35.23 25.05
N GLY A 601 34.01 -36.08 24.72
CA GLY A 601 34.06 -37.52 25.02
C GLY A 601 33.39 -37.92 26.33
N SER A 602 33.44 -39.21 26.67
CA SER A 602 32.83 -39.80 27.86
C SER A 602 33.59 -39.48 29.16
N ASP A 603 34.92 -39.42 29.10
CA ASP A 603 35.80 -39.24 30.27
C ASP A 603 36.05 -37.76 30.63
N ARG A 604 35.15 -36.88 30.22
CA ARG A 604 35.29 -35.43 30.43
C ARG A 604 35.04 -35.03 31.89
N ALA A 605 35.82 -34.07 32.38
CA ALA A 605 35.71 -33.59 33.76
C ALA A 605 34.37 -32.89 34.02
N LYS A 606 33.64 -33.29 35.08
CA LYS A 606 32.33 -32.72 35.44
C LYS A 606 32.38 -31.36 36.16
N THR A 607 33.53 -30.69 36.16
CA THR A 607 33.71 -29.38 36.81
C THR A 607 34.40 -28.44 35.83
N ASN A 608 34.27 -27.13 36.00
CA ASN A 608 34.87 -26.12 35.10
C ASN A 608 36.29 -25.67 35.51
N ARG A 609 36.84 -26.20 36.62
CA ARG A 609 38.14 -25.76 37.19
C ARG A 609 39.32 -25.93 36.23
N HIS A 610 39.28 -26.94 35.36
CA HIS A 610 40.34 -27.18 34.38
C HIS A 610 40.35 -26.16 33.25
N PHE A 611 39.24 -25.44 32.99
CA PHE A 611 39.21 -24.35 32.01
C PHE A 611 40.19 -23.22 32.37
N SER A 612 40.41 -22.98 33.67
CA SER A 612 41.33 -21.94 34.15
C SER A 612 42.80 -22.23 33.80
N LYS A 613 43.15 -23.50 33.57
CA LYS A 613 44.52 -23.93 33.25
C LYS A 613 44.86 -23.84 31.75
N ALA A 614 43.85 -23.70 30.91
CA ALA A 614 43.99 -23.59 29.46
C ALA A 614 44.16 -22.13 29.03
N ASP A 615 44.59 -21.89 27.80
CA ASP A 615 44.38 -20.63 27.08
C ASP A 615 43.13 -20.76 26.19
N ILE A 616 42.95 -21.95 25.60
CA ILE A 616 41.79 -22.29 24.75
C ILE A 616 41.12 -23.57 25.26
N VAL A 617 39.80 -23.51 25.42
CA VAL A 617 38.95 -24.66 25.67
C VAL A 617 38.25 -25.04 24.36
N ILE A 618 38.42 -26.27 23.89
CA ILE A 618 37.75 -26.80 22.70
C ILE A 618 36.64 -27.75 23.14
N THR A 619 35.44 -27.54 22.62
CA THR A 619 34.28 -28.44 22.84
C THR A 619 33.51 -28.64 21.53
N SER A 620 32.51 -29.52 21.58
CA SER A 620 31.57 -29.71 20.46
C SER A 620 30.17 -29.24 20.80
N TYR A 621 29.40 -28.84 19.78
CA TYR A 621 28.02 -28.37 19.97
C TYR A 621 27.13 -29.31 20.81
N PRO A 622 27.13 -30.65 20.61
CA PRO A 622 26.33 -31.54 21.45
C PRO A 622 26.80 -31.60 22.91
N VAL A 623 28.12 -31.51 23.14
CA VAL A 623 28.70 -31.53 24.50
C VAL A 623 28.40 -30.22 25.22
N LEU A 624 28.54 -29.08 24.54
CA LEU A 624 28.17 -27.78 25.08
C LEU A 624 26.70 -27.73 25.51
N ARG A 625 25.81 -28.32 24.72
CA ARG A 625 24.38 -28.44 25.07
C ARG A 625 24.17 -29.30 26.33
N GLN A 626 24.87 -30.43 26.42
CA GLN A 626 24.74 -31.35 27.57
C GLN A 626 25.28 -30.75 28.86
N ASP A 627 26.41 -30.03 28.76
CA ASP A 627 27.16 -29.54 29.90
C ASP A 627 27.05 -28.01 30.04
N LEU A 628 25.93 -27.44 29.57
CA LEU A 628 25.71 -25.98 29.49
C LEU A 628 25.96 -25.27 30.81
N ASP A 629 25.54 -25.89 31.93
CA ASP A 629 25.76 -25.36 33.28
C ASP A 629 27.23 -25.07 33.60
N LEU A 630 28.15 -25.90 33.10
CA LEU A 630 29.59 -25.71 33.31
C LEU A 630 30.14 -24.55 32.48
N PHE A 631 29.62 -24.37 31.26
CA PHE A 631 30.07 -23.31 30.35
C PHE A 631 29.47 -21.95 30.71
N ARG A 632 28.19 -21.88 31.09
CA ARG A 632 27.52 -20.61 31.46
C ARG A 632 28.01 -20.04 32.79
N SER A 633 28.58 -20.88 33.66
CA SER A 633 29.18 -20.48 34.95
C SER A 633 30.63 -20.00 34.84
N PHE A 634 31.22 -20.02 33.63
CA PHE A 634 32.59 -19.59 33.39
C PHE A 634 32.61 -18.43 32.39
N TYR A 635 33.36 -17.37 32.69
CA TYR A 635 33.50 -16.22 31.81
C TYR A 635 34.62 -16.44 30.79
N PHE A 636 34.27 -16.43 29.51
CA PHE A 636 35.23 -16.49 28.40
C PHE A 636 35.44 -15.10 27.81
N ASN A 637 36.68 -14.71 27.57
CA ASN A 637 36.93 -13.43 26.90
C ASN A 637 36.55 -13.48 25.42
N TYR A 638 36.76 -14.62 24.78
CA TYR A 638 36.48 -14.82 23.36
C TYR A 638 35.73 -16.13 23.16
N ILE A 639 34.61 -16.10 22.45
CA ILE A 639 33.84 -17.29 22.07
C ILE A 639 33.84 -17.39 20.55
N VAL A 640 34.44 -18.45 20.04
CA VAL A 640 34.52 -18.76 18.63
C VAL A 640 33.63 -19.96 18.31
N LEU A 641 32.76 -19.80 17.33
CA LEU A 641 31.95 -20.88 16.77
C LEU A 641 32.47 -21.21 15.37
N ASP A 642 32.98 -22.41 15.16
CA ASP A 642 33.35 -22.89 13.83
C ASP A 642 32.23 -23.76 13.24
N GLU A 643 32.01 -23.61 11.93
CA GLU A 643 30.84 -24.17 11.23
C GLU A 643 29.52 -23.74 11.90
N ALA A 644 29.36 -22.42 12.10
CA ALA A 644 28.23 -21.82 12.82
C ALA A 644 26.85 -22.03 12.18
N GLN A 645 26.75 -22.66 11.01
CA GLN A 645 25.47 -23.18 10.51
C GLN A 645 24.79 -24.13 11.52
N ALA A 646 25.52 -24.68 12.49
CA ALA A 646 24.96 -25.42 13.63
C ALA A 646 23.94 -24.60 14.45
N ILE A 647 24.05 -23.27 14.45
CA ILE A 647 23.13 -22.36 15.16
C ILE A 647 22.18 -21.61 14.22
N LYS A 648 22.03 -22.03 12.95
CA LYS A 648 21.18 -21.31 11.98
C LYS A 648 19.72 -21.17 12.38
N ASN A 649 19.20 -22.12 13.17
CA ASN A 649 17.83 -22.06 13.69
C ASN A 649 17.83 -21.50 15.12
N PRO A 650 17.29 -20.28 15.34
CA PRO A 650 17.18 -19.67 16.66
C PRO A 650 16.42 -20.49 17.70
N SER A 651 15.42 -21.27 17.27
CA SER A 651 14.60 -22.07 18.19
C SER A 651 15.24 -23.40 18.56
N SER A 652 16.40 -23.73 18.00
CA SER A 652 17.12 -24.95 18.35
C SER A 652 17.73 -24.83 19.75
N THR A 653 17.71 -25.94 20.49
CA THR A 653 18.33 -26.01 21.82
C THR A 653 19.82 -25.68 21.79
N ILE A 654 20.52 -26.02 20.70
CA ILE A 654 21.93 -25.66 20.50
C ILE A 654 22.09 -24.15 20.39
N ALA A 655 21.30 -23.47 19.54
CA ALA A 655 21.36 -22.01 19.40
C ALA A 655 21.05 -21.31 20.73
N GLN A 656 20.00 -21.76 21.44
CA GLN A 656 19.65 -21.24 22.77
C GLN A 656 20.80 -21.42 23.77
N SER A 657 21.40 -22.61 23.83
CA SER A 657 22.54 -22.90 24.73
C SER A 657 23.74 -22.00 24.47
N VAL A 658 24.04 -21.76 23.19
CA VAL A 658 25.17 -20.91 22.79
C VAL A 658 24.91 -19.42 23.12
N MET A 659 23.65 -18.98 23.10
CA MET A 659 23.29 -17.61 23.48
C MET A 659 23.48 -17.34 24.97
N GLU A 660 23.33 -18.34 25.84
CA GLU A 660 23.51 -18.26 27.30
C GLU A 660 24.99 -18.16 27.74
N LEU A 661 25.94 -18.37 26.83
CA LEU A 661 27.36 -18.31 27.17
C LEU A 661 27.79 -16.90 27.57
N GLN A 662 28.58 -16.82 28.64
CA GLN A 662 29.14 -15.57 29.14
C GLN A 662 30.47 -15.28 28.43
N GLY A 663 30.50 -14.22 27.64
CA GLY A 663 31.77 -13.72 27.11
C GLY A 663 31.72 -12.39 26.40
N LYS A 664 32.89 -11.75 26.30
CA LYS A 664 33.05 -10.37 25.80
C LYS A 664 32.98 -10.30 24.27
N HIS A 665 33.86 -11.05 23.62
CA HIS A 665 34.00 -11.04 22.17
C HIS A 665 33.46 -12.33 21.56
N ARG A 666 32.84 -12.21 20.40
CA ARG A 666 32.16 -13.32 19.73
C ARG A 666 32.52 -13.35 18.26
N LEU A 667 32.96 -14.52 17.79
CA LEU A 667 33.33 -14.74 16.40
C LEU A 667 32.64 -15.99 15.87
N ILE A 668 32.13 -15.86 14.67
CA ILE A 668 31.60 -16.98 13.91
C ILE A 668 32.52 -17.22 12.72
N LEU A 669 32.84 -18.49 12.47
CA LEU A 669 33.49 -18.97 11.27
C LEU A 669 32.49 -19.83 10.50
N THR A 670 32.27 -19.51 9.23
CA THR A 670 31.41 -20.31 8.36
C THR A 670 31.85 -20.14 6.90
N GLY A 671 31.62 -21.15 6.06
CA GLY A 671 31.76 -20.98 4.60
C GLY A 671 30.51 -20.39 3.96
N THR A 672 29.37 -20.47 4.64
CA THR A 672 28.05 -20.16 4.08
C THR A 672 27.17 -19.52 5.15
N PRO A 673 27.31 -18.20 5.39
CA PRO A 673 26.58 -17.51 6.45
C PRO A 673 25.06 -17.43 6.19
N VAL A 674 24.60 -17.67 4.97
CA VAL A 674 23.19 -17.85 4.62
C VAL A 674 23.08 -19.13 3.81
N GLU A 675 22.32 -20.12 4.32
CA GLU A 675 22.11 -21.40 3.63
C GLU A 675 20.70 -21.53 3.06
N ASN A 676 19.69 -21.16 3.84
CA ASN A 676 18.29 -21.46 3.53
C ASN A 676 17.37 -20.24 3.63
N SER A 677 17.62 -19.33 4.57
CA SER A 677 16.73 -18.19 4.82
C SER A 677 17.46 -17.01 5.43
N THR A 678 16.85 -15.83 5.33
CA THR A 678 17.26 -14.61 6.05
C THR A 678 17.33 -14.81 7.57
N MET A 679 16.57 -15.76 8.13
CA MET A 679 16.63 -16.10 9.55
C MET A 679 17.95 -16.75 9.97
N ASP A 680 18.64 -17.43 9.04
CA ASP A 680 19.96 -18.00 9.29
C ASP A 680 20.96 -16.89 9.62
N LEU A 681 20.83 -15.74 8.92
CA LEU A 681 21.61 -14.53 9.16
C LEU A 681 21.26 -13.92 10.52
N TRP A 682 19.96 -13.80 10.82
CA TRP A 682 19.51 -13.26 12.11
C TRP A 682 20.10 -14.03 13.29
N SER A 683 20.09 -15.36 13.25
CA SER A 683 20.59 -16.19 14.34
C SER A 683 22.09 -15.95 14.59
N GLN A 684 22.89 -15.93 13.52
CA GLN A 684 24.33 -15.71 13.59
C GLN A 684 24.67 -14.28 14.02
N MET A 685 23.99 -13.29 13.45
CA MET A 685 24.18 -11.87 13.77
C MET A 685 23.81 -11.57 15.22
N ASN A 686 22.70 -12.15 15.70
CA ASN A 686 22.28 -11.99 17.08
C ASN A 686 23.25 -12.68 18.06
N PHE A 687 23.91 -13.77 17.67
CA PHE A 687 24.98 -14.35 18.48
C PHE A 687 26.17 -13.40 18.59
N ILE A 688 26.71 -12.90 17.46
CA ILE A 688 27.92 -12.07 17.47
C ILE A 688 27.67 -10.69 18.10
N ASN A 689 26.52 -10.08 17.83
CA ASN A 689 26.12 -8.75 18.32
C ASN A 689 24.65 -8.79 18.75
N GLN A 690 24.40 -9.09 20.03
CA GLN A 690 23.05 -9.26 20.57
C GLN A 690 22.21 -7.98 20.44
N GLY A 691 21.08 -8.10 19.74
CA GLY A 691 20.15 -7.00 19.48
C GLY A 691 20.36 -6.29 18.13
N LEU A 692 21.44 -6.57 17.39
CA LEU A 692 21.78 -5.90 16.13
C LEU A 692 20.63 -5.87 15.11
N LEU A 693 19.90 -6.98 14.99
CA LEU A 693 18.77 -7.13 14.08
C LEU A 693 17.42 -7.19 14.79
N GLY A 694 17.39 -6.81 16.08
CA GLY A 694 16.17 -6.67 16.86
C GLY A 694 15.60 -8.02 17.27
N THR A 695 14.33 -8.01 17.69
CA THR A 695 13.66 -9.24 18.13
C THR A 695 13.37 -10.17 16.96
N GLN A 696 13.32 -11.48 17.24
CA GLN A 696 13.04 -12.51 16.23
C GLN A 696 11.69 -12.28 15.52
N THR A 697 10.66 -11.90 16.29
CA THR A 697 9.30 -11.67 15.77
C THR A 697 9.27 -10.46 14.83
N TRP A 698 9.93 -9.38 15.22
CA TRP A 698 10.02 -8.18 14.40
C TRP A 698 10.81 -8.45 13.12
N PHE A 699 11.99 -9.05 13.22
CA PHE A 699 12.82 -9.36 12.05
C PHE A 699 12.08 -10.23 11.03
N LYS A 700 11.33 -11.23 11.51
CA LYS A 700 10.53 -12.10 10.65
C LYS A 700 9.47 -11.32 9.86
N LYS A 701 8.80 -10.36 10.49
CA LYS A 701 7.78 -9.51 9.85
C LYS A 701 8.42 -8.52 8.88
N GLU A 702 9.49 -7.88 9.32
CA GLU A 702 10.09 -6.71 8.70
C GLU A 702 11.04 -7.03 7.54
N TYR A 703 11.79 -8.14 7.64
CA TYR A 703 12.78 -8.55 6.65
C TYR A 703 12.42 -9.89 6.01
N THR A 704 12.22 -10.97 6.80
CA THR A 704 12.00 -12.30 6.22
C THR A 704 10.80 -12.37 5.30
N GLN A 705 9.62 -11.88 5.73
CA GLN A 705 8.43 -11.87 4.89
C GLN A 705 8.56 -10.94 3.69
N ALA A 706 9.13 -9.74 3.88
CA ALA A 706 9.30 -8.77 2.80
C ALA A 706 10.27 -9.27 1.72
N ILE A 707 11.41 -9.84 2.10
CA ILE A 707 12.45 -10.28 1.18
C ILE A 707 12.08 -11.63 0.54
N GLU A 708 11.66 -12.63 1.34
CA GLU A 708 11.45 -13.98 0.82
C GLU A 708 10.10 -14.18 0.13
N LYS A 709 9.05 -13.43 0.52
CA LYS A 709 7.71 -13.56 -0.10
C LYS A 709 7.41 -12.46 -1.10
N ASN A 710 7.76 -11.21 -0.77
CA ASN A 710 7.41 -10.05 -1.60
C ASN A 710 8.56 -9.60 -2.50
N ALA A 711 9.72 -10.26 -2.45
CA ALA A 711 10.93 -9.91 -3.20
C ALA A 711 11.31 -8.42 -3.06
N ASP A 712 11.13 -7.83 -1.87
CA ASP A 712 11.41 -6.42 -1.63
C ASP A 712 12.93 -6.15 -1.56
N GLU A 713 13.45 -5.60 -2.64
CA GLU A 713 14.87 -5.32 -2.84
C GLU A 713 15.39 -4.23 -1.90
N ASN A 714 14.58 -3.21 -1.61
CA ASN A 714 14.98 -2.11 -0.72
C ASN A 714 15.23 -2.64 0.70
N ARG A 715 14.42 -3.60 1.16
CA ARG A 715 14.63 -4.27 2.45
C ARG A 715 15.89 -5.12 2.46
N ALA A 716 16.20 -5.80 1.36
CA ALA A 716 17.43 -6.59 1.24
C ALA A 716 18.68 -5.70 1.29
N ILE A 717 18.69 -4.57 0.57
CA ILE A 717 19.78 -3.58 0.59
C ILE A 717 19.99 -3.02 2.00
N ARG A 718 18.90 -2.67 2.69
CA ARG A 718 18.97 -2.17 4.07
C ARG A 718 19.53 -3.21 5.03
N LEU A 719 19.10 -4.46 4.91
CA LEU A 719 19.63 -5.57 5.71
C LEU A 719 21.11 -5.79 5.47
N HIS A 720 21.55 -5.78 4.20
CA HIS A 720 22.96 -5.89 3.84
C HIS A 720 23.78 -4.77 4.47
N ALA A 721 23.33 -3.52 4.37
CA ALA A 721 24.05 -2.37 4.94
C ALA A 721 24.24 -2.46 6.47
N MET A 722 23.27 -3.01 7.20
CA MET A 722 23.39 -3.23 8.66
C MET A 722 24.38 -4.34 9.01
N VAL A 723 24.49 -5.37 8.17
CA VAL A 723 25.29 -6.57 8.45
C VAL A 723 26.72 -6.45 7.91
N LYS A 724 26.92 -5.69 6.83
CA LYS A 724 28.19 -5.52 6.11
C LYS A 724 29.41 -5.29 7.02
N PRO A 725 29.38 -4.41 8.05
CA PRO A 725 30.56 -4.17 8.90
C PRO A 725 31.01 -5.40 9.69
N PHE A 726 30.09 -6.33 9.94
CA PHE A 726 30.29 -7.49 10.81
C PHE A 726 30.48 -8.79 10.02
N VAL A 727 30.47 -8.74 8.69
CA VAL A 727 30.70 -9.91 7.83
C VAL A 727 31.88 -9.64 6.91
N LEU A 728 32.92 -10.45 7.03
CA LEU A 728 34.00 -10.49 6.05
C LEU A 728 33.85 -11.74 5.20
N ARG A 729 33.54 -11.57 3.92
CA ARG A 729 33.39 -12.67 2.94
C ARG A 729 34.30 -12.45 1.75
N ARG A 730 35.12 -13.46 1.43
CA ARG A 730 35.98 -13.48 0.25
C ARG A 730 35.84 -14.81 -0.48
N LEU A 731 35.76 -14.73 -1.81
CA LEU A 731 35.68 -15.89 -2.67
C LEU A 731 37.07 -16.37 -3.10
N LYS A 732 37.25 -17.67 -3.34
CA LYS A 732 38.54 -18.20 -3.84
C LYS A 732 38.99 -17.52 -5.13
N SER A 733 38.04 -17.25 -6.04
CA SER A 733 38.29 -16.56 -7.31
C SER A 733 38.84 -15.15 -7.15
N GLN A 734 38.54 -14.48 -6.03
CA GLN A 734 38.98 -13.11 -5.76
C GLN A 734 40.40 -13.06 -5.18
N VAL A 735 40.81 -14.08 -4.42
CA VAL A 735 42.01 -13.99 -3.55
C VAL A 735 43.06 -15.07 -3.77
N ALA A 736 42.76 -16.10 -4.55
CA ALA A 736 43.65 -17.24 -4.76
C ALA A 736 43.76 -17.61 -6.24
N ALA A 737 44.39 -16.74 -7.03
CA ALA A 737 44.65 -16.96 -8.45
C ALA A 737 45.51 -18.21 -8.74
N ASP A 738 46.29 -18.68 -7.76
CA ASP A 738 47.14 -19.88 -7.88
C ASP A 738 46.37 -21.21 -7.82
N LEU A 739 45.08 -21.19 -7.48
CA LEU A 739 44.26 -22.41 -7.45
C LEU A 739 43.84 -22.80 -8.87
N PRO A 740 44.05 -24.06 -9.30
CA PRO A 740 43.60 -24.51 -10.61
C PRO A 740 42.08 -24.38 -10.74
N GLU A 741 41.58 -24.26 -11.97
CA GLU A 741 40.15 -24.10 -12.23
C GLU A 741 39.33 -25.29 -11.70
N LYS A 742 38.05 -25.05 -11.42
CA LYS A 742 37.07 -26.11 -11.16
C LYS A 742 35.99 -26.03 -12.22
N THR A 743 35.65 -27.16 -12.81
CA THR A 743 34.57 -27.26 -13.81
C THR A 743 33.44 -28.09 -13.23
N ILE A 744 32.23 -27.53 -13.18
CA ILE A 744 31.04 -28.23 -12.69
C ILE A 744 30.17 -28.55 -13.90
N ASN A 745 30.04 -29.84 -14.21
CA ASN A 745 29.25 -30.36 -15.31
C ASN A 745 28.00 -31.06 -14.75
N ILE A 746 26.82 -30.69 -15.27
CA ILE A 746 25.59 -31.43 -15.00
C ILE A 746 25.48 -32.53 -16.06
N HIS A 747 25.50 -33.78 -15.62
CA HIS A 747 25.36 -34.96 -16.46
C HIS A 747 23.94 -35.50 -16.33
N TYR A 748 23.16 -35.34 -17.40
CA TYR A 748 21.76 -35.73 -17.40
C TYR A 748 21.60 -37.18 -17.88
N CYS A 749 21.09 -38.02 -16.99
CA CYS A 749 20.87 -39.45 -17.23
C CYS A 749 19.40 -39.70 -17.62
N ALA A 750 19.15 -40.58 -18.58
CA ALA A 750 17.80 -41.07 -18.87
C ALA A 750 17.43 -42.22 -17.91
N MET A 751 16.14 -42.38 -17.60
CA MET A 751 15.67 -43.60 -16.91
C MET A 751 15.62 -44.77 -17.89
N SER A 752 15.82 -45.99 -17.37
CA SER A 752 15.44 -47.19 -18.13
C SER A 752 13.91 -47.26 -18.25
N SER A 753 13.38 -48.00 -19.23
CA SER A 753 11.94 -48.16 -19.43
C SER A 753 11.23 -48.66 -18.16
N ASP A 754 11.84 -49.63 -17.49
CA ASP A 754 11.27 -50.25 -16.29
C ASP A 754 11.31 -49.29 -15.09
N GLN A 755 12.39 -48.52 -14.97
CA GLN A 755 12.55 -47.48 -13.95
C GLN A 755 11.53 -46.36 -14.13
N GLU A 756 11.29 -45.92 -15.37
CA GLU A 756 10.33 -44.88 -15.72
C GLU A 756 8.90 -45.28 -15.36
N GLU A 757 8.50 -46.52 -15.67
CA GLU A 757 7.15 -47.02 -15.32
C GLU A 757 6.92 -47.03 -13.80
N ILE A 758 7.91 -47.50 -13.03
CA ILE A 758 7.88 -47.49 -11.56
C ILE A 758 7.80 -46.06 -11.04
N TYR A 759 8.58 -45.15 -11.62
CA TYR A 759 8.62 -43.74 -11.23
C TYR A 759 7.29 -43.04 -11.48
N GLU A 760 6.70 -43.17 -12.66
CA GLU A 760 5.41 -42.56 -13.00
C GLU A 760 4.25 -43.13 -12.19
N ARG A 761 4.26 -44.45 -11.93
CA ARG A 761 3.29 -45.08 -11.01
C ARG A 761 3.36 -44.47 -9.61
N MET A 762 4.58 -44.29 -9.09
CA MET A 762 4.79 -43.69 -7.77
C MET A 762 4.41 -42.22 -7.74
N LYS A 763 4.72 -41.47 -8.80
CA LYS A 763 4.36 -40.06 -8.96
C LYS A 763 2.84 -39.88 -8.99
N ALA A 764 2.13 -40.75 -9.71
CA ALA A 764 0.66 -40.76 -9.74
C ALA A 764 0.07 -41.10 -8.36
N GLN A 765 0.66 -42.04 -7.62
CA GLN A 765 0.26 -42.35 -6.24
C GLN A 765 0.44 -41.14 -5.32
N CYS A 766 1.62 -40.49 -5.35
CA CYS A 766 1.88 -39.28 -4.57
C CYS A 766 0.88 -38.16 -4.90
N ARG A 767 0.55 -37.98 -6.19
CA ARG A 767 -0.41 -36.96 -6.64
C ARG A 767 -1.83 -37.20 -6.09
N ARG A 768 -2.30 -38.46 -6.06
CA ARG A 768 -3.60 -38.80 -5.45
C ARG A 768 -3.64 -38.49 -3.96
N LEU A 769 -2.62 -38.91 -3.21
CA LEU A 769 -2.54 -38.67 -1.76
C LEU A 769 -2.58 -37.18 -1.43
N ILE A 770 -1.94 -36.33 -2.24
CA ILE A 770 -1.97 -34.87 -2.07
C ILE A 770 -3.38 -34.31 -2.28
N LEU A 771 -4.11 -34.78 -3.31
CA LEU A 771 -5.44 -34.29 -3.64
C LEU A 771 -6.49 -34.72 -2.60
N GLU A 772 -6.36 -35.93 -2.05
CA GLU A 772 -7.28 -36.48 -1.05
C GLU A 772 -7.11 -35.85 0.35
N GLU A 773 -5.88 -35.44 0.75
CA GLU A 773 -5.60 -34.93 2.11
C GLU A 773 -5.58 -33.39 2.25
N LEU A 774 -5.75 -32.63 1.16
CA LEU A 774 -5.84 -31.16 1.21
C LEU A 774 -7.05 -30.65 2.02
N GLU A 775 -8.03 -31.52 2.32
CA GLU A 775 -9.20 -31.20 3.14
C GLU A 775 -8.97 -31.34 4.66
N GLU A 776 -7.93 -32.05 5.14
CA GLU A 776 -7.77 -32.38 6.58
C GLU A 776 -6.43 -31.97 7.24
N GLY A 777 -5.52 -31.28 6.54
CA GLY A 777 -4.36 -30.61 7.16
C GLY A 777 -3.26 -31.51 7.75
N LYS A 778 -3.31 -32.84 7.56
CA LYS A 778 -2.29 -33.81 8.03
C LYS A 778 -1.16 -34.13 7.02
N SER A 779 -1.12 -33.44 5.87
CA SER A 779 -0.40 -33.89 4.65
C SER A 779 1.13 -33.71 4.58
N LYS A 780 1.77 -32.99 5.52
CA LYS A 780 3.20 -32.65 5.36
C LYS A 780 4.15 -33.86 5.47
N PHE A 781 3.81 -34.85 6.29
CA PHE A 781 4.71 -36.00 6.52
C PHE A 781 4.65 -37.02 5.37
N GLN A 782 3.46 -37.38 4.91
CA GLN A 782 3.28 -38.33 3.79
C GLN A 782 3.84 -37.78 2.47
N LEU A 783 3.69 -36.47 2.22
CA LEU A 783 4.30 -35.81 1.07
C LEU A 783 5.83 -35.95 1.06
N LEU A 784 6.47 -35.76 2.22
CA LEU A 784 7.92 -35.90 2.36
C LEU A 784 8.39 -37.35 2.14
N GLU A 785 7.60 -38.33 2.57
CA GLU A 785 7.88 -39.76 2.31
C GLU A 785 7.76 -40.09 0.81
N GLY A 786 6.71 -39.61 0.14
CA GLY A 786 6.53 -39.77 -1.31
C GLY A 786 7.67 -39.15 -2.11
N LEU A 787 8.05 -37.91 -1.80
CA LEU A 787 9.20 -37.24 -2.39
C LEU A 787 10.52 -37.99 -2.14
N MET A 788 10.71 -38.56 -0.94
CA MET A 788 11.89 -39.36 -0.63
C MET A 788 11.97 -40.60 -1.52
N ARG A 789 10.85 -41.33 -1.69
CA ARG A 789 10.81 -42.52 -2.55
C ARG A 789 11.01 -42.17 -4.03
N LEU A 790 10.44 -41.07 -4.53
CA LEU A 790 10.71 -40.60 -5.89
C LEU A 790 12.22 -40.35 -6.09
N ARG A 791 12.89 -39.70 -5.12
CA ARG A 791 14.35 -39.50 -5.18
C ARG A 791 15.13 -40.82 -5.17
N GLN A 792 14.69 -41.80 -4.37
CA GLN A 792 15.29 -43.13 -4.37
C GLN A 792 15.15 -43.80 -5.74
N ILE A 793 13.94 -43.83 -6.30
CA ILE A 793 13.67 -44.45 -7.62
C ILE A 793 14.43 -43.74 -8.74
N ALA A 794 14.51 -42.41 -8.72
CA ALA A 794 15.29 -41.63 -9.70
C ALA A 794 16.78 -42.02 -9.70
N ASN A 795 17.34 -42.35 -8.55
CA ASN A 795 18.71 -42.84 -8.43
C ASN A 795 18.85 -44.30 -8.85
N HIS A 796 18.05 -45.17 -8.24
CA HIS A 796 17.98 -46.60 -8.55
C HIS A 796 16.73 -47.20 -7.87
N PRO A 797 15.81 -47.92 -8.57
CA PRO A 797 14.59 -48.45 -7.95
C PRO A 797 14.85 -49.37 -6.75
N GLN A 798 15.98 -50.10 -6.74
CA GLN A 798 16.43 -50.92 -5.59
C GLN A 798 16.60 -50.14 -4.27
N LEU A 799 16.78 -48.81 -4.32
CA LEU A 799 16.83 -47.96 -3.14
C LEU A 799 15.46 -47.82 -2.45
N ALA A 800 14.37 -47.96 -3.21
CA ALA A 800 13.00 -47.94 -2.71
C ALA A 800 12.45 -49.35 -2.48
N ASP A 801 12.76 -50.31 -3.37
CA ASP A 801 12.38 -51.71 -3.23
C ASP A 801 13.58 -52.63 -3.48
N LYS A 802 14.11 -53.24 -2.42
CA LYS A 802 15.28 -54.13 -2.49
C LYS A 802 15.10 -55.35 -3.40
N LYS A 803 13.86 -55.71 -3.76
CA LYS A 803 13.56 -56.86 -4.64
C LYS A 803 13.74 -56.55 -6.12
N TYR A 804 13.90 -55.27 -6.48
CA TYR A 804 14.12 -54.87 -7.86
C TYR A 804 15.47 -55.38 -8.38
N ASP A 805 15.45 -56.03 -9.54
CA ASP A 805 16.60 -56.64 -10.23
C ASP A 805 16.85 -56.05 -11.64
N GLY A 806 16.08 -55.05 -12.05
CA GLY A 806 16.23 -54.38 -13.34
C GLY A 806 17.37 -53.36 -13.39
N LEU A 807 17.53 -52.71 -14.56
CA LEU A 807 18.58 -51.72 -14.83
C LEU A 807 18.21 -50.32 -14.35
N SER A 808 19.22 -49.48 -14.08
CA SER A 808 19.05 -48.07 -13.77
C SER A 808 19.97 -47.21 -14.61
N GLY A 809 19.37 -46.36 -15.45
CA GLY A 809 20.15 -45.58 -16.43
C GLY A 809 21.20 -44.67 -15.79
N LYS A 810 20.90 -44.05 -14.64
CA LYS A 810 21.90 -43.28 -13.90
C LYS A 810 23.07 -44.15 -13.42
N LEU A 811 22.79 -45.28 -12.76
CA LEU A 811 23.86 -46.11 -12.21
C LEU A 811 24.75 -46.67 -13.32
N ASP A 812 24.17 -47.01 -14.47
CA ASP A 812 24.93 -47.51 -15.62
C ASP A 812 25.85 -46.43 -16.20
N GLU A 813 25.37 -45.20 -16.40
CA GLU A 813 26.22 -44.07 -16.81
C GLU A 813 27.32 -43.75 -15.77
N VAL A 814 27.02 -43.87 -14.48
CA VAL A 814 28.01 -43.69 -13.40
C VAL A 814 29.10 -44.76 -13.48
N LYS A 815 28.74 -46.03 -13.71
CA LYS A 815 29.70 -47.12 -13.87
C LYS A 815 30.64 -46.88 -15.06
N ASP A 816 30.08 -46.54 -16.21
CA ASP A 816 30.84 -46.26 -17.44
C ASP A 816 31.83 -45.11 -17.24
N MET A 817 31.37 -44.01 -16.62
CA MET A 817 32.23 -42.85 -16.37
C MET A 817 33.29 -43.15 -15.30
N LEU A 818 32.95 -43.93 -14.27
CA LEU A 818 33.89 -44.31 -13.22
C LEU A 818 34.99 -45.20 -13.78
N GLN A 819 34.64 -46.20 -14.60
CA GLN A 819 35.58 -47.07 -15.30
C GLN A 819 36.57 -46.23 -16.13
N THR A 820 36.05 -45.31 -16.95
CA THR A 820 36.85 -44.42 -17.79
C THR A 820 37.87 -43.61 -16.97
N VAL A 821 37.43 -42.99 -15.87
CA VAL A 821 38.31 -42.20 -14.99
C VAL A 821 39.37 -43.07 -14.30
N THR A 822 39.01 -44.28 -13.89
CA THR A 822 39.96 -45.21 -13.25
C THR A 822 40.99 -45.76 -14.22
N ASP A 823 40.60 -46.00 -15.48
CA ASP A 823 41.48 -46.48 -16.56
C ASP A 823 42.53 -45.42 -16.94
N GLU A 824 42.13 -44.14 -16.91
CA GLU A 824 43.02 -42.98 -17.02
C GLU A 824 43.93 -42.78 -15.78
N LYS A 825 43.84 -43.67 -14.77
CA LYS A 825 44.59 -43.65 -13.51
C LYS A 825 44.29 -42.45 -12.61
N ASN A 826 43.22 -41.71 -12.89
CA ASN A 826 42.77 -40.58 -12.10
C ASN A 826 42.08 -41.03 -10.80
N LYS A 827 42.19 -40.21 -9.75
CA LYS A 827 41.51 -40.45 -8.47
C LYS A 827 40.18 -39.72 -8.43
N VAL A 828 39.13 -40.42 -7.98
CA VAL A 828 37.74 -39.92 -7.94
C VAL A 828 37.15 -40.01 -6.54
N LEU A 829 36.45 -38.95 -6.14
CA LEU A 829 35.57 -38.95 -4.96
C LEU A 829 34.13 -39.17 -5.42
N VAL A 830 33.43 -40.12 -4.81
CA VAL A 830 32.03 -40.41 -5.12
C VAL A 830 31.18 -40.11 -3.89
N PHE A 831 30.27 -39.16 -4.05
CA PHE A 831 29.39 -38.68 -2.99
C PHE A 831 27.94 -39.06 -3.28
N SER A 832 27.26 -39.54 -2.23
CA SER A 832 25.81 -39.78 -2.25
C SER A 832 25.23 -39.52 -0.87
N GLN A 833 23.99 -39.03 -0.82
CA GLN A 833 23.25 -38.95 0.45
C GLN A 833 22.73 -40.31 0.92
N PHE A 834 22.56 -41.26 -0.01
CA PHE A 834 22.00 -42.58 0.24
C PHE A 834 23.13 -43.57 0.38
N VAL A 835 23.35 -44.04 1.61
CA VAL A 835 24.37 -45.07 1.89
C VAL A 835 24.15 -46.30 1.01
N ASN A 836 22.90 -46.74 0.83
CA ASN A 836 22.60 -47.87 -0.05
C ASN A 836 23.03 -47.66 -1.51
N HIS A 837 23.08 -46.42 -2.01
CA HIS A 837 23.53 -46.12 -3.36
C HIS A 837 25.05 -46.29 -3.48
N LEU A 838 25.80 -45.82 -2.46
CA LEU A 838 27.24 -46.10 -2.35
C LEU A 838 27.51 -47.60 -2.28
N GLN A 839 26.64 -48.38 -1.64
CA GLN A 839 26.75 -49.84 -1.58
C GLN A 839 26.58 -50.49 -2.97
N LEU A 840 25.69 -49.97 -3.84
CA LEU A 840 25.58 -50.47 -5.22
C LEU A 840 26.85 -50.19 -6.03
N VAL A 841 27.42 -48.98 -5.89
CA VAL A 841 28.70 -48.63 -6.52
C VAL A 841 29.82 -49.51 -5.95
N ARG A 842 29.82 -49.76 -4.64
CA ARG A 842 30.78 -50.66 -3.99
C ARG A 842 30.76 -52.06 -4.59
N THR A 843 29.58 -52.66 -4.78
CA THR A 843 29.45 -53.99 -5.40
C THR A 843 30.09 -53.99 -6.79
N PHE A 844 29.82 -52.97 -7.60
CA PHE A 844 30.45 -52.83 -8.91
C PHE A 844 31.99 -52.73 -8.84
N LEU A 845 32.53 -51.94 -7.91
CA LEU A 845 33.98 -51.82 -7.72
C LEU A 845 34.62 -53.16 -7.32
N GLU A 846 33.93 -53.94 -6.49
CA GLU A 846 34.37 -55.29 -6.09
C GLU A 846 34.34 -56.27 -7.27
N GLU A 847 33.29 -56.23 -8.10
CA GLU A 847 33.18 -57.05 -9.32
C GLU A 847 34.27 -56.72 -10.35
N GLN A 848 34.64 -55.45 -10.48
CA GLN A 848 35.69 -54.97 -11.40
C GLN A 848 37.10 -55.02 -10.78
N CYS A 849 37.25 -55.52 -9.55
CA CYS A 849 38.52 -55.56 -8.80
C CYS A 849 39.20 -54.17 -8.64
N ILE A 850 38.42 -53.09 -8.54
CA ILE A 850 38.94 -51.71 -8.37
C ILE A 850 39.14 -51.42 -6.88
N SER A 851 40.35 -51.02 -6.49
CA SER A 851 40.65 -50.66 -5.10
C SER A 851 40.03 -49.33 -4.68
N TYR A 852 39.32 -49.34 -3.55
CA TYR A 852 38.59 -48.17 -3.04
C TYR A 852 38.75 -47.96 -1.53
N CYS A 853 38.46 -46.74 -1.08
CA CYS A 853 38.24 -46.38 0.32
C CYS A 853 36.75 -46.07 0.56
N TYR A 854 36.29 -46.19 1.81
CA TYR A 854 34.90 -45.98 2.18
C TYR A 854 34.79 -45.18 3.47
N LEU A 855 33.89 -44.18 3.50
CA LEU A 855 33.65 -43.36 4.68
C LEU A 855 32.17 -42.97 4.81
N ASP A 856 31.58 -43.35 5.94
CA ASP A 856 30.21 -43.01 6.32
C ASP A 856 30.12 -42.52 7.78
N GLY A 857 28.90 -42.42 8.30
CA GLY A 857 28.66 -42.04 9.69
C GLY A 857 29.17 -43.05 10.72
N SER A 858 29.27 -44.34 10.36
CA SER A 858 29.65 -45.45 11.24
C SER A 858 31.16 -45.72 11.29
N THR A 859 31.93 -45.13 10.36
CA THR A 859 33.38 -45.33 10.27
C THR A 859 34.12 -44.69 11.47
N GLU A 860 34.83 -45.52 12.24
CA GLU A 860 35.65 -45.10 13.40
C GLU A 860 37.02 -44.54 12.98
N ASN A 861 37.79 -45.28 12.17
CA ASN A 861 39.14 -44.90 11.72
C ASN A 861 39.13 -44.01 10.47
N ARG A 862 38.52 -42.84 10.56
CA ARG A 862 38.37 -41.90 9.42
C ARG A 862 39.70 -41.42 8.85
N GLN A 863 40.67 -41.12 9.73
CA GLN A 863 41.98 -40.58 9.32
C GLN A 863 42.77 -41.60 8.50
N GLU A 864 42.73 -42.87 8.89
CA GLU A 864 43.40 -43.97 8.19
C GLU A 864 42.91 -44.11 6.75
N GLN A 865 41.59 -44.00 6.52
CA GLN A 865 41.01 -44.03 5.17
C GLN A 865 41.44 -42.83 4.33
N VAL A 866 41.53 -41.64 4.93
CA VAL A 866 42.01 -40.43 4.25
C VAL A 866 43.48 -40.56 3.87
N ASP A 867 44.32 -41.01 4.81
CA ASP A 867 45.75 -41.18 4.59
C ASP A 867 46.01 -42.27 3.54
N ARG A 868 45.25 -43.37 3.58
CA ARG A 868 45.29 -44.42 2.54
C ARG A 868 44.93 -43.85 1.18
N PHE A 869 43.80 -43.15 1.04
CA PHE A 869 43.41 -42.56 -0.24
C PHE A 869 44.42 -41.52 -0.75
N GLN A 870 45.07 -40.75 0.12
CA GLN A 870 46.04 -39.75 -0.31
C GLN A 870 47.41 -40.33 -0.69
N ASN A 871 47.89 -41.34 0.03
CA ASN A 871 49.25 -41.84 -0.09
C ASN A 871 49.37 -43.14 -0.92
N ASP A 872 48.33 -43.96 -1.00
CA ASP A 872 48.32 -45.20 -1.77
C ASP A 872 47.91 -44.95 -3.23
N GLU A 873 48.78 -45.24 -4.19
CA GLU A 873 48.49 -45.02 -5.62
C GLU A 873 47.53 -46.05 -6.22
N THR A 874 47.39 -47.23 -5.58
CA THR A 874 46.51 -48.31 -6.03
C THR A 874 45.04 -47.99 -5.80
N VAL A 875 44.74 -47.22 -4.77
CA VAL A 875 43.37 -46.79 -4.44
C VAL A 875 42.97 -45.63 -5.35
N LYS A 876 41.99 -45.88 -6.23
CA LYS A 876 41.50 -44.86 -7.19
C LYS A 876 40.19 -44.21 -6.77
N VAL A 877 39.35 -44.91 -6.02
CA VAL A 877 38.00 -44.45 -5.68
C VAL A 877 37.85 -44.22 -4.19
N PHE A 878 37.19 -43.14 -3.79
CA PHE A 878 36.76 -42.93 -2.41
C PHE A 878 35.24 -42.70 -2.36
N LEU A 879 34.52 -43.66 -1.79
CA LEU A 879 33.08 -43.58 -1.54
C LEU A 879 32.81 -42.85 -0.22
N ILE A 880 32.08 -41.73 -0.27
CA ILE A 880 31.85 -40.88 0.90
C ILE A 880 30.37 -40.51 1.00
N SER A 881 29.74 -40.78 2.15
CA SER A 881 28.38 -40.27 2.37
C SER A 881 28.39 -38.74 2.48
N LEU A 882 27.45 -38.05 1.84
CA LEU A 882 27.43 -36.57 1.78
C LEU A 882 27.47 -35.93 3.17
N LYS A 883 26.80 -36.55 4.16
CA LYS A 883 26.82 -36.11 5.57
C LYS A 883 28.18 -36.30 6.25
N ALA A 884 28.89 -37.39 5.96
CA ALA A 884 30.21 -37.63 6.55
C ALA A 884 31.32 -36.83 5.84
N GLY A 885 31.15 -36.58 4.54
CA GLY A 885 32.02 -35.74 3.71
C GLY A 885 31.95 -34.24 4.04
N GLY A 886 30.86 -33.77 4.66
CA GLY A 886 30.74 -32.39 5.17
C GLY A 886 31.68 -32.07 6.33
N THR A 887 32.52 -33.00 6.78
CA THR A 887 33.47 -32.81 7.89
C THR A 887 34.88 -32.55 7.39
N GLY A 888 35.72 -31.84 8.17
CA GLY A 888 37.06 -31.23 7.93
C GLY A 888 38.13 -31.89 7.04
N LEU A 889 37.86 -32.97 6.33
CA LEU A 889 38.82 -33.81 5.61
C LEU A 889 39.53 -33.04 4.49
N ASN A 890 40.82 -33.31 4.30
CA ASN A 890 41.63 -32.78 3.21
C ASN A 890 41.85 -33.87 2.15
N LEU A 891 41.36 -33.68 0.92
CA LEU A 891 41.33 -34.71 -0.13
C LEU A 891 41.92 -34.21 -1.46
N THR A 892 43.01 -33.45 -1.41
CA THR A 892 43.62 -32.75 -2.56
C THR A 892 44.19 -33.65 -3.66
N ARG A 893 44.23 -34.98 -3.47
CA ARG A 893 44.73 -35.93 -4.47
C ARG A 893 43.67 -36.34 -5.51
N ALA A 894 42.40 -36.04 -5.28
CA ALA A 894 41.35 -36.33 -6.24
C ALA A 894 41.30 -35.26 -7.34
N GLY A 895 41.24 -35.71 -8.60
CA GLY A 895 41.00 -34.84 -9.76
C GLY A 895 39.52 -34.80 -10.18
N TYR A 896 38.75 -35.81 -9.79
CA TYR A 896 37.33 -35.96 -10.16
C TYR A 896 36.45 -36.05 -8.91
N VAL A 897 35.26 -35.45 -8.99
CA VAL A 897 34.23 -35.51 -7.95
C VAL A 897 32.89 -35.85 -8.58
N PHE A 898 32.31 -36.98 -8.22
CA PHE A 898 31.00 -37.43 -8.67
C PHE A 898 29.98 -37.21 -7.56
N LEU A 899 28.93 -36.45 -7.87
CA LEU A 899 27.75 -36.27 -7.02
C LEU A 899 26.61 -37.07 -7.64
N LEU A 900 26.30 -38.22 -7.02
CA LEU A 900 25.34 -39.17 -7.59
C LEU A 900 23.90 -38.68 -7.48
N ASP A 901 23.60 -37.87 -6.46
CA ASP A 901 22.27 -37.37 -6.17
C ASP A 901 22.30 -35.93 -5.64
N PRO A 902 21.36 -35.07 -6.08
CA PRO A 902 21.30 -33.69 -5.61
C PRO A 902 20.70 -33.62 -4.20
N TRP A 903 21.24 -32.73 -3.39
CA TRP A 903 20.85 -32.47 -2.01
C TRP A 903 20.08 -31.14 -1.88
N TRP A 904 19.14 -31.02 -0.96
CA TRP A 904 18.32 -29.79 -0.84
C TRP A 904 19.09 -28.51 -0.46
N ASN A 905 20.32 -28.66 0.05
CA ASN A 905 21.17 -27.57 0.52
C ASN A 905 22.43 -27.46 -0.37
N PRO A 906 22.53 -26.45 -1.25
CA PRO A 906 23.67 -26.31 -2.16
C PRO A 906 25.00 -26.09 -1.41
N ALA A 907 24.96 -25.49 -0.21
CA ALA A 907 26.14 -25.29 0.62
C ALA A 907 26.82 -26.61 1.00
N ALA A 908 26.04 -27.67 1.26
CA ALA A 908 26.58 -28.97 1.64
C ALA A 908 27.31 -29.66 0.48
N GLU A 909 26.81 -29.51 -0.75
CA GLU A 909 27.48 -30.01 -1.95
C GLU A 909 28.76 -29.21 -2.24
N ALA A 910 28.70 -27.88 -2.18
CA ALA A 910 29.87 -27.02 -2.33
C ALA A 910 30.95 -27.37 -1.30
N GLN A 911 30.56 -27.62 -0.05
CA GLN A 911 31.44 -28.05 1.03
C GLN A 911 32.13 -29.39 0.74
N ALA A 912 31.45 -30.33 0.07
CA ALA A 912 31.99 -31.62 -0.33
C ALA A 912 32.97 -31.49 -1.52
N ILE A 913 32.61 -30.70 -2.54
CA ILE A 913 33.48 -30.39 -3.69
C ILE A 913 34.77 -29.70 -3.23
N ASP A 914 34.64 -28.73 -2.32
CA ASP A 914 35.74 -27.98 -1.73
C ASP A 914 36.65 -28.83 -0.81
N ARG A 915 36.44 -30.15 -0.71
CA ARG A 915 37.41 -31.09 -0.11
C ARG A 915 38.54 -31.48 -1.07
N ALA A 916 38.22 -31.58 -2.36
CA ALA A 916 39.19 -31.83 -3.42
C ALA A 916 39.80 -30.51 -3.94
N HIS A 917 39.00 -29.45 -4.03
CA HIS A 917 39.44 -28.12 -4.47
C HIS A 917 39.96 -27.27 -3.29
N ARG A 918 41.13 -27.63 -2.76
CA ARG A 918 41.79 -26.91 -1.65
C ARG A 918 43.19 -26.43 -2.02
N ILE A 919 43.70 -25.46 -1.26
CA ILE A 919 45.09 -25.00 -1.35
C ILE A 919 46.03 -26.23 -1.24
N GLY A 920 46.89 -26.42 -2.23
CA GLY A 920 47.74 -27.61 -2.37
C GLY A 920 47.30 -28.57 -3.49
N GLN A 921 46.11 -28.35 -4.06
CA GLN A 921 45.68 -28.99 -5.31
C GLN A 921 46.52 -28.44 -6.48
N LYS A 922 47.03 -29.35 -7.32
CA LYS A 922 47.85 -29.01 -8.50
C LYS A 922 47.10 -29.18 -9.82
N ASN A 923 46.02 -29.96 -9.83
CA ASN A 923 45.28 -30.30 -11.03
C ASN A 923 43.88 -29.65 -11.01
N THR A 924 43.33 -29.38 -12.20
CA THR A 924 41.93 -28.96 -12.38
C THR A 924 41.00 -30.01 -11.79
N VAL A 925 40.01 -29.57 -11.00
CA VAL A 925 39.02 -30.47 -10.38
C VAL A 925 37.76 -30.51 -11.24
N MET A 926 37.46 -31.69 -11.80
CA MET A 926 36.25 -31.94 -12.60
C MET A 926 35.13 -32.48 -11.71
N VAL A 927 34.02 -31.75 -11.63
CA VAL A 927 32.85 -32.14 -10.83
C VAL A 927 31.72 -32.55 -11.77
N TYR A 928 31.18 -33.75 -11.58
CA TYR A 928 30.02 -34.25 -12.30
C TYR A 928 28.83 -34.42 -11.36
N LYS A 929 27.74 -33.72 -11.66
CA LYS A 929 26.45 -33.87 -10.98
C LYS A 929 25.55 -34.76 -11.83
N PHE A 930 25.27 -35.98 -11.38
CA PHE A 930 24.41 -36.92 -12.08
C PHE A 930 22.94 -36.65 -11.73
N ILE A 931 22.14 -36.32 -12.75
CA ILE A 931 20.74 -35.88 -12.60
C ILE A 931 19.86 -36.70 -13.53
N THR A 932 18.86 -37.36 -12.99
CA THR A 932 17.90 -38.10 -13.82
C THR A 932 16.85 -37.15 -14.41
N LYS A 933 16.70 -37.17 -15.74
CA LYS A 933 15.72 -36.34 -16.48
C LYS A 933 14.27 -36.70 -16.14
N ASP A 934 13.39 -35.71 -16.23
CA ASP A 934 11.95 -35.83 -16.01
C ASP A 934 11.57 -36.26 -14.58
N THR A 935 12.50 -36.04 -13.63
CA THR A 935 12.32 -36.43 -12.23
C THR A 935 12.28 -35.24 -11.27
N VAL A 936 12.08 -35.55 -9.99
CA VAL A 936 12.16 -34.60 -8.88
C VAL A 936 13.57 -34.00 -8.73
N GLU A 937 14.61 -34.62 -9.27
CA GLU A 937 15.99 -34.15 -9.14
C GLU A 937 16.24 -32.81 -9.86
N GLU A 938 15.65 -32.61 -11.04
CA GLU A 938 15.73 -31.33 -11.77
C GLU A 938 15.05 -30.19 -10.99
N LYS A 939 13.95 -30.50 -10.31
CA LYS A 939 13.26 -29.55 -9.44
C LYS A 939 14.11 -29.19 -8.22
N ILE A 940 14.91 -30.13 -7.70
CA ILE A 940 15.85 -29.87 -6.62
C ILE A 940 16.96 -28.93 -7.08
N LEU A 941 17.50 -29.12 -8.29
CA LEU A 941 18.49 -28.20 -8.87
C LEU A 941 17.93 -26.78 -9.02
N ALA A 942 16.74 -26.62 -9.61
CA ALA A 942 16.12 -25.30 -9.74
C ALA A 942 15.92 -24.62 -8.37
N LEU A 943 15.59 -25.39 -7.34
CA LEU A 943 15.46 -24.91 -5.96
C LEU A 943 16.81 -24.54 -5.33
N GLN A 944 17.89 -25.27 -5.63
CA GLN A 944 19.26 -24.89 -5.23
C GLN A 944 19.67 -23.56 -5.85
N ASP A 945 19.38 -23.34 -7.13
CA ASP A 945 19.72 -22.10 -7.84
C ASP A 945 18.99 -20.89 -7.25
N SER A 946 17.70 -21.05 -6.94
CA SER A 946 16.92 -20.04 -6.23
C SER A 946 17.53 -19.68 -4.87
N LYS A 947 17.88 -20.68 -4.06
CA LYS A 947 18.54 -20.46 -2.75
C LYS A 947 19.91 -19.79 -2.87
N THR A 948 20.69 -20.18 -3.87
CA THR A 948 22.02 -19.63 -4.10
C THR A 948 21.95 -18.15 -4.49
N ARG A 949 20.99 -17.78 -5.34
CA ARG A 949 20.73 -16.38 -5.71
C ARG A 949 20.35 -15.53 -4.48
N LEU A 950 19.45 -16.03 -3.63
CA LEU A 950 19.08 -15.34 -2.39
C LEU A 950 20.29 -15.13 -1.45
N ALA A 951 21.14 -16.16 -1.29
CA ALA A 951 22.33 -16.04 -0.46
C ALA A 951 23.35 -15.04 -1.04
N GLN A 952 23.48 -14.97 -2.37
CA GLN A 952 24.39 -14.04 -3.04
C GLN A 952 23.91 -12.58 -2.91
N SER A 953 22.60 -12.32 -3.09
CA SER A 953 22.05 -10.97 -3.01
C SER A 953 22.18 -10.33 -1.62
N LEU A 954 22.08 -11.13 -0.56
CA LEU A 954 22.17 -10.67 0.83
C LEU A 954 23.58 -10.35 1.31
N ILE A 955 24.64 -10.74 0.58
CA ILE A 955 26.03 -10.64 1.06
C ILE A 955 26.95 -9.94 0.05
N THR A 956 26.74 -10.13 -1.26
CA THR A 956 27.70 -9.77 -2.32
C THR A 956 27.24 -8.57 -3.14
N ALA A 957 26.49 -7.64 -2.53
CA ALA A 957 25.82 -6.53 -3.21
C ALA A 957 26.74 -5.45 -3.82
N GLU A 958 28.04 -5.70 -3.97
CA GLU A 958 28.99 -4.69 -4.43
C GLU A 958 29.14 -4.58 -5.96
N GLU A 959 28.71 -5.57 -6.78
CA GLU A 959 28.97 -5.51 -8.25
C GLU A 959 27.83 -5.95 -9.19
N GLY A 960 26.66 -6.39 -8.71
CA GLY A 960 25.72 -7.14 -9.58
C GLY A 960 24.33 -6.56 -9.84
N PHE A 961 23.84 -5.59 -9.08
CA PHE A 961 22.39 -5.36 -9.02
C PHE A 961 21.80 -4.53 -10.18
N VAL A 962 22.64 -3.89 -11.02
CA VAL A 962 22.17 -2.91 -12.04
C VAL A 962 22.01 -3.51 -13.45
N LYS A 963 22.17 -4.83 -13.67
CA LYS A 963 21.84 -5.43 -14.97
C LYS A 963 20.49 -6.15 -14.95
N SER A 964 19.45 -5.35 -15.22
CA SER A 964 18.20 -5.66 -15.93
C SER A 964 17.75 -7.13 -15.99
N LEU A 965 16.65 -7.44 -15.31
CA LEU A 965 15.73 -8.53 -15.71
C LEU A 965 15.49 -8.44 -17.22
N SER A 966 15.86 -9.48 -17.97
CA SER A 966 15.65 -9.50 -19.41
C SER A 966 14.18 -9.79 -19.71
N LYS A 967 13.73 -9.42 -20.91
CA LYS A 967 12.36 -9.70 -21.36
C LYS A 967 12.06 -11.21 -21.40
N GLU A 968 13.10 -12.04 -21.52
CA GLU A 968 13.03 -13.51 -21.52
C GLU A 968 12.75 -14.07 -20.11
N ASP A 969 13.23 -13.41 -19.04
CA ASP A 969 12.94 -13.80 -17.65
C ASP A 969 11.45 -13.61 -17.30
N ILE A 970 10.78 -12.66 -17.95
CA ILE A 970 9.35 -12.36 -17.78
C ILE A 970 8.48 -13.37 -18.53
N GLU A 971 8.92 -13.86 -19.69
CA GLU A 971 8.20 -14.87 -20.49
C GLU A 971 8.36 -16.30 -19.90
N SER A 972 9.50 -16.59 -19.26
CA SER A 972 9.73 -17.84 -18.51
C SER A 972 8.82 -18.02 -17.29
N LEU A 973 8.32 -16.93 -16.70
CA LEU A 973 7.41 -16.96 -15.55
C LEU A 973 5.94 -17.21 -15.96
N LEU A 974 5.64 -17.22 -17.26
CA LEU A 974 4.30 -17.36 -17.83
C LEU A 974 4.13 -18.58 -18.74
N SER A 975 5.08 -19.52 -18.75
CA SER A 975 5.00 -20.79 -19.51
C SER A 975 5.01 -22.04 -18.62
#